data_AF-A0A523INT2-F1
#
_entry.id   AF-A0A523INT2-F1
#
_cell.length_a   1.000
_cell.length_b   1.000
_cell.length_c   1.000
_cell.angle_alpha   90.00
_cell.angle_beta   90.00
_cell.angle_gamma   90.00
#
_symmetry.space_group_name_H-M   'P 1'
#
loop_
_entity.id
_entity.type
_entity.pdbx_description
1 polymer ?
#
loop_
_entity_poly.entity_id
_entity_poly.type
_entity_poly.pdbx_seq_one_letter_code
_entity_poly.pdbx_strand_id
1 'polypeptide(L)'
;MDLVSLHGRGLGSYELPDTRLNVWILAWVQHGLLAQPLELFNANVLYPARNILAGSEHMIGLAVLTLPLRLVTTNAVLLYQLTLVLSSVILVATTFALVRWLTGSVWGAALAGAMALLMPWRIAELTHLQLLGAHWFPLIWLLTLRILLGEAQRWDAIVLSVVLSLQLLSSYYLAYMLTFSLAVVVVLVAIQTRLKHRPIRRLALAAVGPYLLLVLVSVPYLQRRASGELFATPEPETAGGAEAMAAIWRLIAPSFEAGWTQGPTVVYSYSIPLVVGVLALIALIFSLTRSSSEGKSLRMGIAAIAFWVCSLGAVVMMLGPEILIGGVAVKLPSYWASQFVPGFSSLRAPHRWTIVMGLAFPVLASLGMAYLERGVGERKITRVGIPLQLMVRILVALLLLINLPWHQLPAQEAWKDRERIISTYEALRALPYGPVVEVPWKLDASAYVQQDTRYMLASTLHWWPILNGFTAYLPPSFKFLRRTAQRLPEEDAIGTFSRLTDVRWIVVHLDKLLGSEAMAWRNVLARGDLRRAYEDNQTWIFEIPRHSETGMWMGKLASTEVRAQTLKGLPRLPLKLSANAGRIEARLPGRFHYRGMGRSGRSVELRVTNSSAVDWPGFDYQTEGLVELRYKFLDEGDRVVKTETAALGVDIPARTATWAYPFVTPPVRQGKYRLRLDLVQRIGGTLRTLPLDSVDLDVEVTQVGTGTNPIYNDPAQGTLEQLDGAKR
;
A
#
# COMPACT_ATOMS: atom_id res chain seq x y z
N MET A 1 -10.40 -12.00 -6.57
CA MET A 1 -9.55 -13.21 -6.62
C MET A 1 -9.41 -13.74 -5.21
N ASP A 2 -9.30 -15.06 -5.04
CA ASP A 2 -8.96 -15.65 -3.74
C ASP A 2 -7.47 -15.43 -3.42
N LEU A 3 -7.19 -14.33 -2.72
CA LEU A 3 -5.82 -13.96 -2.35
C LEU A 3 -5.27 -14.81 -1.21
N VAL A 4 -6.14 -15.48 -0.46
CA VAL A 4 -5.74 -16.39 0.62
C VAL A 4 -5.26 -17.72 0.05
N SER A 5 -5.88 -18.20 -1.03
CA SER A 5 -5.35 -19.36 -1.76
C SER A 5 -4.03 -19.03 -2.47
N LEU A 6 -3.86 -17.80 -2.94
CA LEU A 6 -2.67 -17.37 -3.69
C LEU A 6 -1.47 -17.06 -2.79
N HIS A 7 -1.65 -16.42 -1.64
CA HIS A 7 -0.54 -15.94 -0.79
C HIS A 7 -0.51 -16.58 0.61
N GLY A 8 -1.43 -17.51 0.88
CA GLY A 8 -1.65 -18.07 2.21
C GLY A 8 -2.42 -17.12 3.15
N ARG A 9 -2.97 -17.68 4.24
CA ARG A 9 -3.84 -16.94 5.19
C ARG A 9 -3.17 -15.74 5.89
N GLY A 10 -1.84 -15.75 6.02
CA GLY A 10 -1.07 -14.67 6.66
C GLY A 10 -1.01 -13.42 5.78
N LEU A 11 -0.34 -13.54 4.62
CA LEU A 11 -0.17 -12.45 3.64
C LEU A 11 -1.51 -12.04 3.01
N GLY A 12 -2.35 -13.01 2.63
CA GLY A 12 -3.66 -12.77 2.01
C GLY A 12 -4.61 -11.88 2.81
N SER A 13 -4.39 -11.73 4.12
CA SER A 13 -5.20 -10.85 4.97
C SER A 13 -4.94 -9.36 4.73
N TYR A 14 -3.72 -8.92 4.39
CA TYR A 14 -3.45 -7.49 4.07
C TYR A 14 -3.61 -7.18 2.57
N GLU A 15 -3.42 -8.20 1.74
CA GLU A 15 -3.62 -8.15 0.28
C GLU A 15 -5.04 -7.73 -0.15
N LEU A 16 -6.07 -8.13 0.61
CA LEU A 16 -7.46 -7.74 0.37
C LEU A 16 -7.70 -6.22 0.60
N PRO A 17 -7.31 -5.65 1.75
CA PRO A 17 -7.30 -4.20 1.96
C PRO A 17 -6.56 -3.42 0.88
N ASP A 18 -5.37 -3.86 0.47
CA ASP A 18 -4.57 -3.17 -0.55
C ASP A 18 -5.28 -3.20 -1.92
N THR A 19 -5.91 -4.32 -2.27
CA THR A 19 -6.74 -4.41 -3.47
C THR A 19 -7.90 -3.41 -3.42
N ARG A 20 -8.66 -3.35 -2.30
CA ARG A 20 -9.77 -2.39 -2.15
C ARG A 20 -9.28 -0.94 -2.20
N LEU A 21 -8.11 -0.66 -1.63
CA LEU A 21 -7.45 0.64 -1.72
C LEU A 21 -7.19 1.03 -3.17
N ASN A 22 -6.58 0.16 -3.97
CA ASN A 22 -6.29 0.44 -5.37
C ASN A 22 -7.56 0.56 -6.24
N VAL A 23 -8.59 -0.24 -5.96
CA VAL A 23 -9.90 -0.10 -6.62
C VAL A 23 -10.50 1.28 -6.35
N TRP A 24 -10.49 1.70 -5.07
CA TRP A 24 -10.99 3.02 -4.69
C TRP A 24 -10.13 4.15 -5.27
N ILE A 25 -8.79 4.08 -5.22
CA ILE A 25 -7.90 5.12 -5.78
C ILE A 25 -8.22 5.32 -7.26
N LEU A 26 -8.26 4.24 -8.04
CA LEU A 26 -8.53 4.32 -9.48
C LEU A 26 -9.88 4.99 -9.76
N ALA A 27 -10.91 4.58 -9.02
CA ALA A 27 -12.25 5.13 -9.17
C ALA A 27 -12.35 6.59 -8.68
N TRP A 28 -11.71 6.93 -7.56
CA TRP A 28 -11.64 8.29 -7.04
C TRP A 28 -10.96 9.21 -8.03
N VAL A 29 -9.79 8.83 -8.57
CA VAL A 29 -9.05 9.71 -9.46
C VAL A 29 -9.80 9.98 -10.75
N GLN A 30 -10.42 8.96 -11.34
CA GLN A 30 -11.31 9.20 -12.48
C GLN A 30 -12.53 10.05 -12.12
N HIS A 31 -13.06 9.94 -10.89
CA HIS A 31 -14.18 10.78 -10.43
C HIS A 31 -13.75 12.23 -10.24
N GLY A 32 -12.65 12.47 -9.52
CA GLY A 32 -12.07 13.79 -9.29
C GLY A 32 -11.66 14.48 -10.59
N LEU A 33 -11.04 13.77 -11.53
CA LEU A 33 -10.69 14.32 -12.85
C LEU A 33 -11.91 14.83 -13.64
N LEU A 34 -13.07 14.16 -13.50
CA LEU A 34 -14.30 14.54 -14.21
C LEU A 34 -15.13 15.58 -13.47
N ALA A 35 -15.17 15.50 -12.13
CA ALA A 35 -16.04 16.33 -11.31
C ALA A 35 -15.35 17.61 -10.83
N GLN A 36 -14.13 17.50 -10.27
CA GLN A 36 -13.43 18.59 -9.58
C GLN A 36 -11.89 18.39 -9.65
N PRO A 37 -11.24 18.63 -10.81
CA PRO A 37 -9.84 18.28 -11.01
C PRO A 37 -8.84 19.04 -10.12
N LEU A 38 -9.18 20.26 -9.69
CA LEU A 38 -8.35 21.04 -8.77
C LEU A 38 -8.38 20.50 -7.33
N GLU A 39 -9.43 19.75 -6.97
CA GLU A 39 -9.62 19.12 -5.66
C GLU A 39 -9.25 17.63 -5.67
N LEU A 40 -8.60 17.15 -6.73
CA LEU A 40 -8.28 15.73 -6.94
C LEU A 40 -7.62 15.06 -5.73
N PHE A 41 -6.75 15.79 -5.03
CA PHE A 41 -6.04 15.29 -3.87
C PHE A 41 -6.85 15.28 -2.57
N ASN A 42 -7.95 16.04 -2.51
CA ASN A 42 -8.89 16.09 -1.39
C ASN A 42 -9.92 14.97 -1.53
N ALA A 43 -9.44 13.74 -1.31
CA ALA A 43 -10.23 12.54 -1.47
C ALA A 43 -11.37 12.43 -0.45
N ASN A 44 -12.42 11.69 -0.81
CA ASN A 44 -13.64 11.58 0.01
C ASN A 44 -13.49 10.70 1.26
N VAL A 45 -12.28 10.37 1.70
CA VAL A 45 -12.03 9.53 2.88
C VAL A 45 -11.14 10.25 3.89
N LEU A 46 -11.14 9.79 5.14
CA LEU A 46 -10.34 10.38 6.22
C LEU A 46 -10.68 11.86 6.47
N TYR A 47 -11.92 12.25 6.18
CA TYR A 47 -12.43 13.59 6.42
C TYR A 47 -12.25 13.98 7.90
N PRO A 48 -11.84 15.23 8.24
CA PRO A 48 -11.69 16.43 7.40
C PRO A 48 -10.27 16.68 6.89
N ALA A 49 -9.37 15.71 6.94
CA ALA A 49 -7.99 15.92 6.51
C ALA A 49 -7.89 16.19 5.00
N ARG A 50 -6.91 17.01 4.62
CA ARG A 50 -6.68 17.43 3.23
C ARG A 50 -5.58 16.60 2.56
N ASN A 51 -5.53 16.63 1.23
CA ASN A 51 -4.51 15.96 0.42
C ASN A 51 -4.38 14.45 0.73
N ILE A 52 -5.50 13.80 1.02
CA ILE A 52 -5.54 12.40 1.45
C ILE A 52 -5.09 11.44 0.34
N LEU A 53 -5.34 11.76 -0.93
CA LEU A 53 -4.80 10.95 -2.02
C LEU A 53 -3.26 10.89 -1.98
N ALA A 54 -2.60 11.95 -1.49
CA ALA A 54 -1.16 12.00 -1.26
C ALA A 54 -0.69 11.27 0.02
N GLY A 55 -1.52 10.36 0.56
CA GLY A 55 -1.11 9.37 1.56
C GLY A 55 -0.77 8.01 0.94
N SER A 56 -1.08 7.82 -0.34
CA SER A 56 -0.85 6.60 -1.13
C SER A 56 -0.43 6.96 -2.57
N GLU A 57 -0.26 5.97 -3.43
CA GLU A 57 -0.01 6.16 -4.87
C GLU A 57 -1.24 6.81 -5.55
N HIS A 58 -1.04 7.78 -6.44
CA HIS A 58 -2.17 8.47 -7.09
C HIS A 58 -2.75 7.74 -8.31
N MET A 59 -1.98 6.89 -8.99
CA MET A 59 -2.44 6.13 -10.18
C MET A 59 -3.06 6.95 -11.33
N ILE A 60 -2.84 8.27 -11.39
CA ILE A 60 -3.37 9.17 -12.44
C ILE A 60 -3.13 8.63 -13.86
N GLY A 61 -1.94 8.11 -14.15
CA GLY A 61 -1.63 7.53 -15.46
C GLY A 61 -2.55 6.36 -15.85
N LEU A 62 -2.85 5.48 -14.90
CA LEU A 62 -3.79 4.37 -15.07
C LEU A 62 -5.23 4.86 -15.18
N ALA A 63 -5.61 5.83 -14.33
CA ALA A 63 -6.94 6.41 -14.32
C ALA A 63 -7.27 7.09 -15.66
N VAL A 64 -6.34 7.85 -16.22
CA VAL A 64 -6.48 8.51 -17.53
C VAL A 64 -6.55 7.47 -18.66
N LEU A 65 -5.69 6.45 -18.62
CA LEU A 65 -5.70 5.36 -19.61
C LEU A 65 -7.07 4.67 -19.69
N THR A 66 -7.72 4.45 -18.55
CA THR A 66 -9.00 3.73 -18.48
C THR A 66 -10.21 4.63 -18.31
N LEU A 67 -10.03 5.96 -18.34
CA LEU A 67 -11.12 6.93 -18.26
C LEU A 67 -12.21 6.70 -19.32
N PRO A 68 -11.89 6.35 -20.59
CA PRO A 68 -12.93 6.08 -21.59
C PRO A 68 -13.88 4.94 -21.24
N LEU A 69 -13.47 3.98 -20.38
CA LEU A 69 -14.33 2.89 -19.94
C LEU A 69 -15.53 3.37 -19.10
N ARG A 70 -15.47 4.60 -18.58
CA ARG A 70 -16.59 5.23 -17.86
C ARG A 70 -17.81 5.53 -18.73
N LEU A 71 -17.64 5.53 -20.06
CA LEU A 71 -18.77 5.61 -20.99
C LEU A 71 -19.66 4.37 -20.95
N VAL A 72 -19.13 3.24 -20.45
CA VAL A 72 -19.82 1.94 -20.43
C VAL A 72 -20.18 1.52 -19.00
N THR A 73 -19.39 1.90 -17.99
CA THR A 73 -19.64 1.48 -16.61
C THR A 73 -19.15 2.49 -15.57
N THR A 74 -19.90 2.61 -14.48
CA THR A 74 -19.50 3.36 -13.27
C THR A 74 -19.04 2.45 -12.13
N ASN A 75 -19.02 1.13 -12.36
CA ASN A 75 -18.66 0.15 -11.33
C ASN A 75 -17.14 0.15 -11.10
N ALA A 76 -16.71 0.62 -9.94
CA ALA A 76 -15.30 0.73 -9.56
C ALA A 76 -14.54 -0.61 -9.65
N VAL A 77 -15.19 -1.71 -9.22
CA VAL A 77 -14.59 -3.06 -9.23
C VAL A 77 -14.41 -3.56 -10.66
N LEU A 78 -15.38 -3.30 -11.55
CA LEU A 78 -15.25 -3.66 -12.96
C LEU A 78 -14.17 -2.82 -13.65
N LEU A 79 -14.11 -1.52 -13.38
CA LEU A 79 -13.06 -0.63 -13.91
C LEU A 79 -11.66 -1.10 -13.51
N TYR A 80 -11.47 -1.51 -12.25
CA TYR A 80 -10.21 -2.08 -11.78
C TYR A 80 -9.84 -3.35 -12.55
N GLN A 81 -10.77 -4.30 -12.71
CA GLN A 81 -10.54 -5.54 -13.44
C GLN A 81 -10.21 -5.31 -14.92
N LEU A 82 -10.94 -4.41 -15.58
CA LEU A 82 -10.66 -4.03 -16.96
C LEU A 82 -9.29 -3.35 -17.08
N THR A 83 -8.90 -2.53 -16.10
CA THR A 83 -7.56 -1.91 -16.06
C THR A 83 -6.46 -2.96 -15.91
N LEU A 84 -6.66 -3.97 -15.06
CA LEU A 84 -5.74 -5.10 -14.91
C LEU A 84 -5.54 -5.86 -16.23
N VAL A 85 -6.64 -6.20 -16.92
CA VAL A 85 -6.59 -6.88 -18.22
C VAL A 85 -5.93 -5.99 -19.27
N LEU A 86 -6.35 -4.72 -19.36
CA LEU A 86 -5.82 -3.78 -20.36
C LEU A 86 -4.32 -3.55 -20.16
N SER A 87 -3.86 -3.36 -18.93
CA SER A 87 -2.43 -3.23 -18.62
C SER A 87 -1.63 -4.45 -19.09
N SER A 88 -2.19 -5.65 -18.94
CA SER A 88 -1.58 -6.90 -19.37
C SER A 88 -1.52 -7.01 -20.90
N VAL A 89 -2.60 -6.65 -21.60
CA VAL A 89 -2.66 -6.62 -23.07
C VAL A 89 -1.66 -5.60 -23.64
N ILE A 90 -1.60 -4.40 -23.06
CA ILE A 90 -0.65 -3.37 -23.48
C ILE A 90 0.78 -3.85 -23.25
N LEU A 91 1.09 -4.47 -22.10
CA LEU A 91 2.43 -5.00 -21.84
C LEU A 91 2.87 -6.01 -22.90
N VAL A 92 1.98 -6.93 -23.28
CA VAL A 92 2.25 -7.91 -24.36
C VAL A 92 2.51 -7.19 -25.67
N ALA A 93 1.67 -6.22 -26.04
CA ALA A 93 1.77 -5.48 -27.29
C ALA A 93 3.04 -4.61 -27.37
N THR A 94 3.40 -3.91 -26.29
CA THR A 94 4.59 -3.05 -26.24
C THR A 94 5.86 -3.88 -26.24
N THR A 95 5.89 -5.00 -25.52
CA THR A 95 7.00 -5.96 -25.54
C THR A 95 7.16 -6.59 -26.91
N PHE A 96 6.06 -6.99 -27.54
CA PHE A 96 6.05 -7.49 -28.91
C PHE A 96 6.64 -6.45 -29.87
N ALA A 97 6.19 -5.19 -29.81
CA ALA A 97 6.67 -4.13 -30.69
C ALA A 97 8.18 -3.89 -30.53
N LEU A 98 8.69 -3.87 -29.29
CA LEU A 98 10.11 -3.71 -28.99
C LEU A 98 10.93 -4.85 -29.61
N VAL A 99 10.58 -6.10 -29.32
CA VAL A 99 11.32 -7.27 -29.80
C VAL A 99 11.19 -7.45 -31.31
N ARG A 100 10.02 -7.14 -31.89
CA ARG A 100 9.81 -7.20 -33.34
C ARG A 100 10.69 -6.20 -34.08
N TRP A 101 10.94 -5.02 -33.50
CA TRP A 101 11.87 -4.03 -34.05
C TRP A 101 13.33 -4.44 -33.86
N LEU A 102 13.70 -4.98 -32.69
CA LEU A 102 15.07 -5.44 -32.40
C LEU A 102 15.49 -6.62 -33.29
N THR A 103 14.65 -7.65 -33.38
CA THR A 103 15.02 -8.94 -33.99
C THR A 103 14.54 -9.10 -35.43
N GLY A 104 13.40 -8.49 -35.77
CA GLY A 104 12.65 -8.78 -37.00
C GLY A 104 11.73 -9.99 -36.91
N SER A 105 11.79 -10.79 -35.84
CA SER A 105 11.03 -12.04 -35.70
C SER A 105 9.66 -11.80 -35.08
N VAL A 106 8.59 -12.25 -35.75
CA VAL A 106 7.22 -12.24 -35.20
C VAL A 106 7.09 -13.27 -34.08
N TRP A 107 7.65 -14.46 -34.27
CA TRP A 107 7.65 -15.52 -33.26
C TRP A 107 8.39 -15.12 -31.99
N GLY A 108 9.60 -14.57 -32.12
CA GLY A 108 10.38 -14.11 -30.96
C GLY A 108 9.68 -12.96 -30.22
N ALA A 109 8.97 -12.10 -30.95
CA ALA A 109 8.19 -11.02 -30.37
C ALA A 109 6.93 -11.54 -29.63
N ALA A 110 6.21 -12.51 -30.20
CA ALA A 110 5.07 -13.13 -29.55
C ALA A 110 5.50 -13.86 -28.27
N LEU A 111 6.61 -14.59 -28.32
CA LEU A 111 7.20 -15.26 -27.17
C LEU A 111 7.61 -14.26 -26.08
N ALA A 112 8.21 -13.13 -26.46
CA ALA A 112 8.58 -12.08 -25.50
C ALA A 112 7.35 -11.52 -24.76
N GLY A 113 6.28 -11.25 -25.49
CA GLY A 113 5.02 -10.78 -24.91
C GLY A 113 4.43 -11.81 -23.94
N ALA A 114 4.38 -13.09 -24.32
CA ALA A 114 3.91 -14.17 -23.47
C ALA A 114 4.77 -14.33 -22.20
N MET A 115 6.10 -14.31 -22.33
CA MET A 115 7.02 -14.35 -21.20
C MET A 115 6.80 -13.16 -20.26
N ALA A 116 6.68 -11.94 -20.80
CA ALA A 116 6.45 -10.73 -19.98
C ALA A 116 5.13 -10.78 -19.21
N LEU A 117 4.09 -11.38 -19.78
CA LEU A 117 2.80 -11.58 -19.13
C LEU A 117 2.88 -12.59 -17.97
N LEU A 118 3.67 -13.65 -18.13
CA LEU A 118 3.74 -14.79 -17.20
C LEU A 118 4.94 -14.73 -16.25
N MET A 119 5.68 -13.62 -16.20
CA MET A 119 6.78 -13.49 -15.23
C MET A 119 6.24 -13.55 -13.78
N PRO A 120 6.93 -14.28 -12.86
CA PRO A 120 6.44 -14.51 -11.49
C PRO A 120 6.05 -13.26 -10.71
N TRP A 121 6.79 -12.15 -10.87
CA TRP A 121 6.51 -10.89 -10.17
C TRP A 121 5.10 -10.34 -10.43
N ARG A 122 4.49 -10.65 -11.59
CA ARG A 122 3.13 -10.21 -11.90
C ARG A 122 2.09 -10.92 -11.05
N ILE A 123 2.35 -12.17 -10.67
CA ILE A 123 1.49 -12.95 -9.77
C ILE A 123 1.64 -12.40 -8.35
N ALA A 124 2.88 -12.14 -7.93
CA ALA A 124 3.22 -11.57 -6.63
C ALA A 124 2.56 -10.21 -6.37
N GLU A 125 2.42 -9.39 -7.42
CA GLU A 125 1.91 -8.02 -7.32
C GLU A 125 0.45 -7.90 -7.82
N LEU A 126 -0.32 -8.99 -7.88
CA LEU A 126 -1.72 -8.99 -8.38
C LEU A 126 -2.66 -8.02 -7.64
N THR A 127 -2.34 -7.69 -6.40
CA THR A 127 -3.09 -6.76 -5.54
C THR A 127 -2.59 -5.32 -5.65
N HIS A 128 -1.43 -5.11 -6.24
CA HIS A 128 -0.77 -3.83 -6.42
C HIS A 128 -0.86 -3.38 -7.89
N LEU A 129 -2.07 -3.03 -8.35
CA LEU A 129 -2.32 -2.59 -9.72
C LEU A 129 -1.38 -1.45 -10.17
N GLN A 130 -1.00 -0.56 -9.26
CA GLN A 130 -0.05 0.52 -9.52
C GLN A 130 1.32 0.02 -9.99
N LEU A 131 1.76 -1.18 -9.58
CA LEU A 131 3.02 -1.81 -9.99
C LEU A 131 2.85 -2.64 -11.26
N LEU A 132 1.71 -3.32 -11.41
CA LEU A 132 1.37 -4.00 -12.67
C LEU A 132 1.21 -3.04 -13.85
N GLY A 133 1.02 -1.76 -13.56
CA GLY A 133 1.02 -0.62 -14.47
C GLY A 133 2.34 -0.33 -15.21
N ALA A 134 3.31 -1.25 -15.24
CA ALA A 134 4.60 -1.08 -15.92
C ALA A 134 4.56 -1.35 -17.46
N HIS A 135 3.38 -1.34 -18.06
CA HIS A 135 3.15 -1.80 -19.43
C HIS A 135 3.69 -0.86 -20.53
N TRP A 136 4.03 0.39 -20.20
CA TRP A 136 4.64 1.30 -21.17
C TRP A 136 6.16 1.20 -21.23
N PHE A 137 6.83 0.54 -20.26
CA PHE A 137 8.29 0.40 -20.23
C PHE A 137 8.88 -0.09 -21.56
N PRO A 138 8.39 -1.19 -22.17
CA PRO A 138 8.97 -1.69 -23.42
C PRO A 138 8.80 -0.72 -24.59
N LEU A 139 7.66 -0.01 -24.67
CA LEU A 139 7.44 0.98 -25.72
C LEU A 139 8.31 2.22 -25.52
N ILE A 140 8.48 2.65 -24.27
CA ILE A 140 9.36 3.77 -23.92
C ILE A 140 10.82 3.43 -24.26
N TRP A 141 11.28 2.21 -23.95
CA TRP A 141 12.60 1.73 -24.38
C TRP A 141 12.73 1.67 -25.90
N LEU A 142 11.71 1.17 -26.61
CA LEU A 142 11.68 1.12 -28.08
C LEU A 142 11.83 2.51 -28.69
N LEU A 143 11.00 3.47 -28.27
CA LEU A 143 11.01 4.83 -28.82
C LEU A 143 12.31 5.56 -28.48
N THR A 144 12.82 5.37 -27.26
CA THR A 144 14.11 5.93 -26.84
C THR A 144 15.24 5.39 -27.70
N LEU A 145 15.34 4.06 -27.87
CA LEU A 145 16.36 3.44 -28.71
C LEU A 145 16.26 3.88 -30.18
N ARG A 146 15.05 3.98 -30.74
CA ARG A 146 14.85 4.51 -32.10
C ARG A 146 15.34 5.94 -32.25
N ILE A 147 15.02 6.82 -31.30
CA ILE A 147 15.48 8.21 -31.33
C ILE A 147 17.00 8.27 -31.24
N LEU A 148 17.61 7.57 -30.29
CA LEU A 148 19.05 7.60 -30.06
C LEU A 148 19.83 7.01 -31.24
N LEU A 149 19.35 5.93 -31.84
CA LEU A 149 20.00 5.28 -32.99
C LEU A 149 19.69 5.97 -34.34
N GLY A 150 18.97 7.09 -34.34
CA GLY A 150 18.67 7.84 -35.57
C GLY A 150 17.59 7.23 -36.45
N GLU A 151 16.77 6.33 -35.91
CA GLU A 151 15.71 5.60 -36.61
C GLU A 151 14.30 6.09 -36.26
N ALA A 152 14.21 7.22 -35.57
CA ALA A 152 12.94 7.73 -35.09
C ALA A 152 12.03 8.19 -36.22
N GLN A 153 10.78 7.73 -36.17
CA GLN A 153 9.71 8.18 -37.05
C GLN A 153 9.20 9.57 -36.64
N ARG A 154 8.38 10.20 -37.48
CA ARG A 154 7.89 11.57 -37.26
C ARG A 154 7.18 11.77 -35.91
N TRP A 155 6.40 10.78 -35.47
CA TRP A 155 5.58 10.85 -34.27
C TRP A 155 6.26 10.29 -33.00
N ASP A 156 7.42 9.62 -33.12
CA ASP A 156 8.03 8.87 -32.01
C ASP A 156 8.27 9.73 -30.76
N ALA A 157 8.71 10.98 -30.93
CA ALA A 157 8.94 11.90 -29.80
C ALA A 157 7.65 12.32 -29.09
N ILE A 158 6.56 12.49 -29.85
CA ILE A 158 5.24 12.86 -29.30
C ILE A 158 4.63 11.66 -28.58
N VAL A 159 4.66 10.48 -29.22
CA VAL A 159 4.19 9.24 -28.59
C VAL A 159 4.98 8.97 -27.32
N LEU A 160 6.31 9.10 -27.36
CA LEU A 160 7.18 8.94 -26.19
C LEU A 160 6.75 9.89 -25.06
N SER A 161 6.52 11.17 -25.37
CA SER A 161 6.08 12.14 -24.36
C SER A 161 4.75 11.75 -23.70
N VAL A 162 3.77 11.30 -24.49
CA VAL A 162 2.46 10.86 -23.95
C VAL A 162 2.62 9.61 -23.09
N VAL A 163 3.26 8.54 -23.60
CA VAL A 163 3.36 7.28 -22.84
C VAL A 163 4.29 7.40 -21.64
N LEU A 164 5.33 8.25 -21.72
CA LEU A 164 6.18 8.57 -20.58
C LEU A 164 5.39 9.31 -19.49
N SER A 165 4.53 10.27 -19.86
CA SER A 165 3.65 10.95 -18.89
C SER A 165 2.72 9.96 -18.19
N LEU A 166 2.05 9.10 -18.95
CA LEU A 166 1.17 8.07 -18.38
C LEU A 166 1.94 7.10 -17.46
N GLN A 167 3.14 6.69 -17.86
CA GLN A 167 3.93 5.74 -17.07
C GLN A 167 4.47 6.35 -15.77
N LEU A 168 5.02 7.58 -15.83
CA LEU A 168 5.51 8.30 -14.66
C LEU A 168 4.38 8.58 -13.66
N LEU A 169 3.18 8.86 -14.16
CA LEU A 169 2.01 9.13 -13.32
C LEU A 169 1.25 7.87 -12.86
N SER A 170 1.71 6.67 -13.19
CA SER A 170 1.06 5.43 -12.77
C SER A 170 1.48 5.00 -11.35
N SER A 171 2.76 5.13 -11.02
CA SER A 171 3.32 4.82 -9.69
C SER A 171 4.69 5.47 -9.52
N TYR A 172 4.99 5.97 -8.32
CA TYR A 172 6.32 6.50 -8.00
C TYR A 172 7.42 5.42 -8.06
N TYR A 173 7.14 4.19 -7.61
CA TYR A 173 8.10 3.07 -7.77
C TYR A 173 8.49 2.91 -9.23
N LEU A 174 7.49 2.84 -10.12
CA LEU A 174 7.71 2.68 -11.55
C LEU A 174 8.38 3.91 -12.18
N ALA A 175 8.07 5.12 -11.71
CA ALA A 175 8.72 6.34 -12.19
C ALA A 175 10.23 6.33 -11.92
N TYR A 176 10.66 5.96 -10.70
CA TYR A 176 12.09 5.84 -10.38
C TYR A 176 12.77 4.73 -11.17
N MET A 177 12.14 3.55 -11.24
CA MET A 177 12.66 2.41 -11.99
C MET A 177 12.82 2.70 -13.49
N LEU A 178 11.82 3.35 -14.08
CA LEU A 178 11.87 3.75 -15.49
C LEU A 178 12.97 4.78 -15.72
N THR A 179 13.03 5.83 -14.89
CA THR A 179 14.04 6.90 -14.98
C THR A 179 15.45 6.31 -14.89
N PHE A 180 15.67 5.38 -13.95
CA PHE A 180 16.92 4.64 -13.83
C PHE A 180 17.24 3.86 -15.11
N SER A 181 16.30 3.05 -15.61
CA SER A 181 16.53 2.25 -16.83
C SER A 181 16.80 3.11 -18.07
N LEU A 182 16.10 4.24 -18.20
CA LEU A 182 16.30 5.21 -19.27
C LEU A 182 17.67 5.87 -19.19
N ALA A 183 18.12 6.27 -18.00
CA ALA A 183 19.45 6.81 -17.81
C ALA A 183 20.52 5.82 -18.25
N VAL A 184 20.40 4.53 -17.87
CA VAL A 184 21.31 3.46 -18.29
C VAL A 184 21.31 3.29 -19.81
N VAL A 185 20.13 3.19 -20.43
CA VAL A 185 20.00 3.06 -21.90
C VAL A 185 20.63 4.25 -22.62
N VAL A 186 20.35 5.48 -22.18
CA VAL A 186 20.88 6.71 -22.79
C VAL A 186 22.41 6.75 -22.68
N VAL A 187 22.96 6.49 -21.49
CA VAL A 187 24.41 6.53 -21.25
C VAL A 187 25.12 5.46 -22.07
N LEU A 188 24.61 4.23 -22.11
CA LEU A 188 25.24 3.15 -22.87
C LEU A 188 25.20 3.39 -24.37
N VAL A 189 24.07 3.87 -24.91
CA VAL A 189 24.00 4.24 -26.32
C VAL A 189 24.94 5.41 -26.61
N ALA A 190 25.04 6.40 -25.71
CA ALA A 190 25.97 7.52 -25.84
C ALA A 190 27.43 7.06 -25.94
N ILE A 191 27.85 6.13 -25.06
CA ILE A 191 29.20 5.56 -25.05
C ILE A 191 29.46 4.74 -26.31
N GLN A 192 28.54 3.86 -26.69
CA GLN A 192 28.76 2.90 -27.79
C GLN A 192 28.66 3.53 -29.18
N THR A 193 27.86 4.58 -29.34
CA THR A 193 27.60 5.19 -30.67
C THR A 193 28.17 6.59 -30.87
N ARG A 194 28.81 7.17 -29.84
CA ARG A 194 29.32 8.56 -29.83
C ARG A 194 28.25 9.54 -30.34
N LEU A 195 27.12 9.55 -29.63
CA LEU A 195 25.90 10.26 -30.04
C LEU A 195 26.14 11.73 -30.42
N LYS A 196 25.52 12.15 -31.52
CA LYS A 196 25.39 13.57 -31.89
C LYS A 196 24.36 14.27 -30.99
N HIS A 197 24.44 15.60 -30.89
CA HIS A 197 23.51 16.38 -30.06
C HIS A 197 22.03 16.31 -30.49
N ARG A 198 21.74 16.05 -31.77
CA ARG A 198 20.36 16.05 -32.31
C ARG A 198 19.44 15.00 -31.65
N PRO A 199 19.79 13.69 -31.61
CA PRO A 199 19.03 12.69 -30.87
C PRO A 199 18.80 13.02 -29.39
N ILE A 200 19.84 13.51 -28.70
CA ILE A 200 19.78 13.89 -27.29
C ILE A 200 18.79 15.03 -27.08
N ARG A 201 18.86 16.09 -27.90
CA ARG A 201 17.91 17.21 -27.85
C ARG A 201 16.48 16.74 -28.10
N ARG A 202 16.26 15.86 -29.09
CA ARG A 202 14.92 15.32 -29.40
C ARG A 202 14.36 14.52 -28.22
N LEU A 203 15.19 13.69 -27.58
CA LEU A 203 14.81 12.94 -26.39
C LEU A 203 14.51 13.87 -25.20
N ALA A 204 15.37 14.87 -24.96
CA ALA A 204 15.17 15.85 -23.90
C ALA A 204 13.85 16.61 -24.08
N LEU A 205 13.55 17.09 -25.29
CA LEU A 205 12.28 17.75 -25.59
C LEU A 205 11.06 16.85 -25.35
N ALA A 206 11.17 15.55 -25.65
CA ALA A 206 10.10 14.59 -25.35
C ALA A 206 9.91 14.35 -23.85
N ALA A 207 10.98 14.45 -23.05
CA ALA A 207 10.99 14.11 -21.62
C ALA A 207 10.67 15.30 -20.68
N VAL A 208 10.98 16.55 -21.06
CA VAL A 208 10.79 17.73 -20.19
C VAL A 208 9.34 17.87 -19.70
N GLY A 209 8.36 17.79 -20.60
CA GLY A 209 6.94 17.87 -20.24
C GLY A 209 6.49 16.79 -19.24
N PRO A 210 6.74 15.50 -19.50
CA PRO A 210 6.43 14.40 -18.58
C PRO A 210 7.03 14.57 -17.18
N TYR A 211 8.30 14.94 -17.06
CA TYR A 211 8.94 15.15 -15.76
C TYR A 211 8.44 16.42 -15.06
N LEU A 212 8.15 17.49 -15.80
CA LEU A 212 7.50 18.68 -15.23
C LEU A 212 6.13 18.33 -14.66
N LEU A 213 5.33 17.54 -15.38
CA LEU A 213 4.03 17.09 -14.93
C LEU A 213 4.14 16.22 -13.67
N LEU A 214 5.11 15.29 -13.62
CA LEU A 214 5.40 14.51 -12.42
C LEU A 214 5.69 15.43 -11.21
N VAL A 215 6.58 16.42 -11.38
CA VAL A 215 6.93 17.37 -10.31
C VAL A 215 5.70 18.16 -9.83
N LEU A 216 4.86 18.64 -10.74
CA LEU A 216 3.63 19.37 -10.38
C LEU A 216 2.65 18.50 -9.58
N VAL A 217 2.45 17.26 -10.01
CA VAL A 217 1.60 16.27 -9.30
C VAL A 217 2.20 15.86 -7.96
N SER A 218 3.52 15.98 -7.78
CA SER A 218 4.20 15.69 -6.51
C SER A 218 4.06 16.79 -5.45
N VAL A 219 3.56 17.98 -5.77
CA VAL A 219 3.47 19.10 -4.82
C VAL A 219 2.71 18.75 -3.52
N PRO A 220 1.51 18.11 -3.56
CA PRO A 220 0.80 17.72 -2.34
C PRO A 220 1.57 16.71 -1.47
N TYR A 221 2.37 15.83 -2.09
CA TYR A 221 3.25 14.90 -1.35
C TYR A 221 4.38 15.67 -0.65
N LEU A 222 5.00 16.65 -1.32
CA LEU A 222 6.04 17.47 -0.72
C LEU A 222 5.49 18.30 0.45
N GLN A 223 4.26 18.82 0.34
CA GLN A 223 3.58 19.54 1.42
C GLN A 223 3.35 18.63 2.64
N ARG A 224 2.81 17.42 2.44
CA ARG A 224 2.58 16.45 3.53
C ARG A 224 3.88 15.91 4.13
N ARG A 225 4.96 15.88 3.36
CA ARG A 225 6.30 15.58 3.88
C ARG A 225 6.83 16.73 4.74
N ALA A 226 6.68 17.96 4.29
CA ALA A 226 7.11 19.14 5.04
C ALA A 226 6.35 19.33 6.36
N SER A 227 5.07 18.93 6.41
CA SER A 227 4.28 18.92 7.65
C SER A 227 4.60 17.77 8.60
N GLY A 228 5.48 16.85 8.22
CA GLY A 228 5.78 15.65 8.99
C GLY A 228 4.60 14.68 9.03
N GLU A 229 3.76 14.60 7.99
CA GLU A 229 2.76 13.52 7.87
C GLU A 229 3.31 12.34 7.07
N LEU A 230 4.20 12.63 6.10
CA LEU A 230 4.98 11.63 5.38
C LEU A 230 6.37 11.53 5.99
N PHE A 231 6.61 10.49 6.77
CA PHE A 231 7.94 10.20 7.28
C PHE A 231 8.65 9.21 6.37
N ALA A 232 9.95 9.42 6.17
CA ALA A 232 10.81 8.33 5.74
C ALA A 232 10.78 7.31 6.87
N THR A 233 10.34 6.08 6.63
CA THR A 233 10.62 4.98 7.54
C THR A 233 12.09 4.62 7.32
N PRO A 234 12.99 4.89 8.27
CA PRO A 234 14.18 4.08 8.33
C PRO A 234 13.69 2.71 8.77
N GLU A 235 13.62 1.73 7.88
CA GLU A 235 13.81 0.34 8.31
C GLU A 235 15.29 0.00 8.08
N PRO A 236 16.18 0.24 9.04
CA PRO A 236 17.43 -0.49 9.14
C PRO A 236 17.22 -1.59 10.18
N GLU A 237 16.34 -2.54 9.88
CA GLU A 237 16.40 -3.86 10.53
C GLU A 237 16.35 -4.94 9.46
N THR A 238 17.25 -4.84 8.48
CA THR A 238 17.62 -5.99 7.67
C THR A 238 19.04 -6.36 8.01
N ALA A 239 19.16 -7.40 8.83
CA ALA A 239 20.02 -8.56 8.62
C ALA A 239 21.44 -8.28 8.08
N GLY A 240 22.46 -8.71 8.83
CA GLY A 240 23.87 -8.60 8.43
C GLY A 240 24.08 -8.97 6.96
N GLY A 241 24.97 -8.27 6.25
CA GLY A 241 24.96 -8.21 4.77
C GLY A 241 24.89 -9.56 4.04
N ALA A 242 25.36 -10.65 4.65
CA ALA A 242 25.21 -12.01 4.12
C ALA A 242 23.76 -12.52 4.07
N GLU A 243 22.95 -12.25 5.10
CA GLU A 243 21.54 -12.67 5.15
C GLU A 243 20.67 -11.87 4.18
N ALA A 244 20.90 -10.56 4.07
CA ALA A 244 20.23 -9.71 3.08
C ALA A 244 20.58 -10.15 1.64
N MET A 245 21.87 -10.43 1.38
CA MET A 245 22.33 -10.93 0.08
C MET A 245 21.75 -12.31 -0.23
N ALA A 246 21.71 -13.22 0.75
CA ALA A 246 21.12 -14.55 0.58
C ALA A 246 19.62 -14.49 0.31
N ALA A 247 18.88 -13.58 0.98
CA ALA A 247 17.46 -13.36 0.72
C ALA A 247 17.21 -12.82 -0.69
N ILE A 248 18.00 -11.83 -1.14
CA ILE A 248 17.91 -11.29 -2.50
C ILE A 248 18.28 -12.34 -3.54
N TRP A 249 19.36 -13.10 -3.31
CA TRP A 249 19.75 -14.18 -4.21
C TRP A 249 18.63 -15.21 -4.35
N ARG A 250 18.02 -15.64 -3.24
CA ARG A 250 16.86 -16.55 -3.26
C ARG A 250 15.68 -15.98 -4.05
N LEU A 251 15.45 -14.67 -4.00
CA LEU A 251 14.37 -14.00 -4.73
C LEU A 251 14.58 -13.97 -6.24
N ILE A 252 15.81 -13.83 -6.73
CA ILE A 252 16.11 -13.60 -8.16
C ILE A 252 16.79 -14.78 -8.85
N ALA A 253 17.27 -15.77 -8.10
CA ALA A 253 18.01 -16.91 -8.63
C ALA A 253 17.18 -17.61 -9.72
N PRO A 254 17.78 -17.94 -10.89
CA PRO A 254 17.09 -18.68 -11.91
C PRO A 254 16.57 -20.02 -11.34
N SER A 255 15.25 -20.25 -11.42
CA SER A 255 14.62 -21.45 -10.86
C SER A 255 13.88 -22.26 -11.91
N PHE A 256 13.96 -23.58 -11.79
CA PHE A 256 13.17 -24.50 -12.59
C PHE A 256 12.10 -25.14 -11.72
N GLU A 257 10.93 -24.54 -11.70
CA GLU A 257 9.74 -25.13 -11.10
C GLU A 257 8.73 -25.44 -12.20
N ALA A 258 8.15 -26.63 -12.15
CA ALA A 258 7.26 -27.14 -13.19
C ALA A 258 5.79 -26.92 -12.79
N GLY A 259 5.07 -26.13 -13.58
CA GLY A 259 3.60 -26.02 -13.49
C GLY A 259 3.05 -25.52 -12.14
N TRP A 260 2.08 -26.26 -11.58
CA TRP A 260 1.19 -25.83 -10.47
C TRP A 260 1.77 -26.04 -9.05
N THR A 261 3.00 -26.57 -8.92
CA THR A 261 3.63 -26.87 -7.62
C THR A 261 4.30 -25.67 -6.95
N GLN A 262 4.19 -24.48 -7.54
CA GLN A 262 4.70 -23.23 -6.97
C GLN A 262 3.83 -22.81 -5.78
N GLY A 263 4.13 -23.38 -4.62
CA GLY A 263 3.59 -22.92 -3.35
C GLY A 263 4.05 -21.48 -3.11
N PRO A 264 3.17 -20.59 -2.62
CA PRO A 264 3.49 -19.18 -2.45
C PRO A 264 4.40 -18.96 -1.25
N THR A 265 5.68 -19.26 -1.43
CA THR A 265 6.70 -18.66 -0.60
C THR A 265 7.18 -17.40 -1.32
N VAL A 266 7.39 -16.32 -0.56
CA VAL A 266 7.88 -15.01 -1.08
C VAL A 266 9.14 -15.20 -1.93
N VAL A 267 9.94 -16.23 -1.63
CA VAL A 267 11.16 -16.62 -2.34
C VAL A 267 10.94 -16.86 -3.84
N TYR A 268 9.84 -17.50 -4.25
CA TYR A 268 9.57 -17.79 -5.67
C TYR A 268 8.76 -16.72 -6.39
N SER A 269 8.23 -15.75 -5.63
CA SER A 269 7.34 -14.71 -6.15
C SER A 269 8.03 -13.74 -7.12
N TYR A 270 9.37 -13.71 -7.13
CA TYR A 270 10.18 -12.82 -7.97
C TYR A 270 11.27 -13.53 -8.78
N SER A 271 11.28 -14.87 -8.79
CA SER A 271 12.35 -15.62 -9.44
C SER A 271 12.35 -15.43 -10.95
N ILE A 272 13.51 -15.62 -11.56
CA ILE A 272 13.62 -15.66 -13.01
C ILE A 272 13.43 -17.13 -13.42
N PRO A 273 12.50 -17.47 -14.32
CA PRO A 273 12.42 -18.83 -14.84
C PRO A 273 13.76 -19.23 -15.50
N LEU A 274 14.32 -20.39 -15.13
CA LEU A 274 15.62 -20.86 -15.59
C LEU A 274 15.79 -20.78 -17.11
N VAL A 275 14.76 -21.16 -17.87
CA VAL A 275 14.78 -21.13 -19.34
C VAL A 275 14.96 -19.70 -19.86
N VAL A 276 14.27 -18.74 -19.23
CA VAL A 276 14.41 -17.31 -19.56
C VAL A 276 15.81 -16.80 -19.19
N GLY A 277 16.32 -17.18 -18.02
CA GLY A 277 17.67 -16.83 -17.58
C GLY A 277 18.77 -17.35 -18.51
N VAL A 278 18.68 -18.61 -18.95
CA VAL A 278 19.64 -19.23 -19.88
C VAL A 278 19.60 -18.53 -21.24
N LEU A 279 18.42 -18.27 -21.80
CA LEU A 279 18.30 -17.55 -23.06
C LEU A 279 18.81 -16.11 -22.94
N ALA A 280 18.56 -15.42 -21.82
CA ALA A 280 19.10 -14.09 -21.57
C ALA A 280 20.64 -14.10 -21.50
N LEU A 281 21.24 -15.14 -20.90
CA LEU A 281 22.70 -15.30 -20.85
C LEU A 281 23.29 -15.55 -22.24
N ILE A 282 22.62 -16.34 -23.07
CA ILE A 282 23.01 -16.54 -24.48
C ILE A 282 23.01 -15.18 -25.19
N ALA A 283 21.99 -14.34 -24.99
CA ALA A 283 21.97 -13.00 -25.55
C ALA A 283 23.20 -12.16 -25.15
N LEU A 284 23.62 -12.24 -23.88
CA LEU A 284 24.82 -11.54 -23.39
C LEU A 284 26.08 -12.06 -24.06
N ILE A 285 26.31 -13.37 -24.05
CA ILE A 285 27.51 -14.01 -24.60
C ILE A 285 27.67 -13.64 -26.08
N PHE A 286 26.60 -13.77 -26.88
CA PHE A 286 26.65 -13.42 -28.30
C PHE A 286 26.82 -11.92 -28.55
N SER A 287 26.29 -11.07 -27.68
CA SER A 287 26.46 -9.61 -27.79
C SER A 287 27.88 -9.15 -27.46
N LEU A 288 28.57 -9.85 -26.55
CA LEU A 288 29.96 -9.55 -26.18
C LEU A 288 30.97 -10.15 -27.18
N THR A 289 30.68 -11.32 -27.74
CA THR A 289 31.62 -12.06 -28.61
C THR A 289 31.49 -11.69 -30.09
N ARG A 290 30.32 -11.23 -30.54
CA ARG A 290 30.09 -10.83 -31.93
C ARG A 290 29.89 -9.33 -32.02
N SER A 291 31.00 -8.60 -32.10
CA SER A 291 30.97 -7.18 -32.46
C SER A 291 30.54 -7.04 -33.91
N SER A 292 29.32 -6.53 -34.11
CA SER A 292 28.82 -6.15 -35.43
C SER A 292 28.59 -4.65 -35.42
N SER A 293 29.24 -3.95 -36.36
CA SER A 293 29.22 -2.49 -36.42
C SER A 293 27.96 -1.91 -37.05
N GLU A 294 27.08 -2.73 -37.65
CA GLU A 294 25.98 -2.22 -38.47
C GLU A 294 24.65 -2.98 -38.34
N GLY A 295 23.56 -2.24 -38.53
CA GLY A 295 22.21 -2.76 -38.71
C GLY A 295 21.59 -3.42 -37.48
N LYS A 296 20.84 -4.51 -37.70
CA LYS A 296 20.05 -5.20 -36.65
C LYS A 296 20.91 -5.81 -35.55
N SER A 297 22.11 -6.31 -35.88
CA SER A 297 23.00 -6.95 -34.90
C SER A 297 23.54 -5.96 -33.89
N LEU A 298 23.86 -4.73 -34.32
CA LEU A 298 24.24 -3.63 -33.42
C LEU A 298 23.09 -3.28 -32.46
N ARG A 299 21.86 -3.14 -32.97
CA ARG A 299 20.66 -2.85 -32.13
C ARG A 299 20.47 -3.91 -31.05
N MET A 300 20.56 -5.18 -31.43
CA MET A 300 20.41 -6.30 -30.49
C MET A 300 21.51 -6.30 -29.44
N GLY A 301 22.77 -6.06 -29.84
CA GLY A 301 23.91 -6.01 -28.91
C GLY A 301 23.80 -4.86 -27.90
N ILE A 302 23.50 -3.65 -28.38
CA ILE A 302 23.27 -2.46 -27.53
C ILE A 302 22.14 -2.74 -26.54
N ALA A 303 21.00 -3.24 -27.01
CA ALA A 303 19.84 -3.51 -26.17
C ALA A 303 20.15 -4.62 -25.14
N ALA A 304 20.84 -5.68 -25.54
CA ALA A 304 21.21 -6.76 -24.64
C ALA A 304 22.11 -6.26 -23.50
N ILE A 305 23.17 -5.51 -23.84
CA ILE A 305 24.07 -4.93 -22.84
C ILE A 305 23.31 -3.96 -21.94
N ALA A 306 22.49 -3.07 -22.51
CA ALA A 306 21.74 -2.10 -21.73
C ALA A 306 20.76 -2.74 -20.74
N PHE A 307 20.02 -3.76 -21.15
CA PHE A 307 19.07 -4.44 -20.27
C PHE A 307 19.76 -5.32 -19.22
N TRP A 308 20.94 -5.88 -19.51
CA TRP A 308 21.78 -6.53 -18.50
C TRP A 308 22.31 -5.54 -17.46
N VAL A 309 22.80 -4.37 -17.88
CA VAL A 309 23.26 -3.32 -16.95
C VAL A 309 22.08 -2.76 -16.13
N CYS A 310 20.90 -2.57 -16.73
CA CYS A 310 19.69 -2.20 -16.00
C CYS A 310 19.36 -3.25 -14.94
N SER A 311 19.43 -4.53 -15.28
CA SER A 311 19.15 -5.63 -14.36
C SER A 311 20.16 -5.69 -13.21
N LEU A 312 21.45 -5.54 -13.50
CA LEU A 312 22.49 -5.50 -12.47
C LEU A 312 22.31 -4.31 -11.53
N GLY A 313 22.05 -3.12 -12.07
CA GLY A 313 21.81 -1.95 -11.24
C GLY A 313 20.52 -2.05 -10.43
N ALA A 314 19.48 -2.72 -10.93
CA ALA A 314 18.28 -3.03 -10.16
C ALA A 314 18.60 -3.95 -8.96
N VAL A 315 19.42 -4.99 -9.15
CA VAL A 315 19.90 -5.84 -8.03
C VAL A 315 20.65 -5.02 -6.99
N VAL A 316 21.50 -4.08 -7.42
CA VAL A 316 22.21 -3.18 -6.50
C VAL A 316 21.24 -2.28 -5.72
N MET A 317 20.18 -1.78 -6.37
CA MET A 317 19.14 -1.00 -5.67
C MET A 317 18.31 -1.84 -4.69
N MET A 318 18.12 -3.14 -4.96
CA MET A 318 17.41 -4.06 -4.05
C MET A 318 18.11 -4.28 -2.72
N LEU A 319 19.43 -4.14 -2.67
CA LEU A 319 20.24 -4.34 -1.46
C LEU A 319 19.96 -3.32 -0.36
N GLY A 320 19.16 -2.28 -0.64
CA GLY A 320 18.87 -1.23 0.32
C GLY A 320 20.03 -0.24 0.46
N PRO A 321 19.90 0.77 1.34
CA PRO A 321 20.82 1.90 1.44
C PRO A 321 22.22 1.51 1.90
N GLU A 322 22.35 0.45 2.70
CA GLU A 322 23.63 0.03 3.24
C GLU A 322 23.68 -1.49 3.44
N ILE A 323 24.89 -2.04 3.41
CA ILE A 323 25.18 -3.43 3.77
C ILE A 323 26.24 -3.47 4.87
N LEU A 324 26.09 -4.39 5.82
CA LEU A 324 27.06 -4.62 6.88
C LEU A 324 28.07 -5.68 6.44
N ILE A 325 29.33 -5.28 6.25
CA ILE A 325 30.46 -6.17 5.93
C ILE A 325 31.44 -6.13 7.10
N GLY A 326 31.58 -7.24 7.83
CA GLY A 326 32.50 -7.32 8.99
C GLY A 326 32.19 -6.30 10.09
N GLY A 327 30.93 -5.90 10.26
CA GLY A 327 30.51 -4.86 11.21
C GLY A 327 30.61 -3.42 10.67
N VAL A 328 31.17 -3.21 9.48
CA VAL A 328 31.25 -1.89 8.83
C VAL A 328 30.07 -1.70 7.89
N ALA A 329 29.32 -0.60 8.05
CA ALA A 329 28.25 -0.21 7.15
C ALA A 329 28.81 0.43 5.88
N VAL A 330 28.61 -0.24 4.73
CA VAL A 330 28.99 0.26 3.40
C VAL A 330 27.76 0.83 2.71
N LYS A 331 27.82 2.12 2.36
CA LYS A 331 26.75 2.85 1.67
C LYS A 331 26.64 2.42 0.21
N LEU A 332 25.42 2.16 -0.25
CA LEU A 332 25.09 1.73 -1.61
C LEU A 332 24.41 2.85 -2.42
N PRO A 333 24.25 2.73 -3.75
CA PRO A 333 23.64 3.76 -4.59
C PRO A 333 22.26 4.25 -4.13
N SER A 334 21.44 3.37 -3.57
CA SER A 334 20.13 3.68 -2.99
C SER A 334 20.21 4.62 -1.77
N TYR A 335 21.32 4.61 -1.00
CA TYR A 335 21.58 5.61 0.04
C TYR A 335 21.67 7.00 -0.59
N TRP A 336 22.52 7.17 -1.60
CA TRP A 336 22.67 8.47 -2.27
C TRP A 336 21.37 8.91 -2.96
N ALA A 337 20.64 7.98 -3.58
CA ALA A 337 19.32 8.26 -4.12
C ALA A 337 18.35 8.75 -3.04
N SER A 338 18.35 8.16 -1.84
CA SER A 338 17.51 8.61 -0.71
C SER A 338 17.83 10.03 -0.23
N GLN A 339 19.06 10.50 -0.43
CA GLN A 339 19.50 11.84 -0.05
C GLN A 339 19.19 12.88 -1.13
N PHE A 340 19.41 12.55 -2.40
CA PHE A 340 19.40 13.54 -3.48
C PHE A 340 18.15 13.50 -4.37
N VAL A 341 17.46 12.36 -4.46
CA VAL A 341 16.26 12.21 -5.30
C VAL A 341 15.03 12.51 -4.43
N PRO A 342 14.29 13.60 -4.71
CA PRO A 342 13.12 13.96 -3.93
C PRO A 342 12.13 12.81 -3.83
N GLY A 343 11.67 12.48 -2.62
CA GLY A 343 10.70 11.41 -2.39
C GLY A 343 11.24 9.98 -2.41
N PHE A 344 12.49 9.73 -2.85
CA PHE A 344 13.04 8.37 -2.93
C PHE A 344 13.14 7.69 -1.56
N SER A 345 13.43 8.46 -0.50
CA SER A 345 13.48 7.99 0.89
C SER A 345 12.14 7.43 1.41
N SER A 346 11.04 7.61 0.68
CA SER A 346 9.72 7.08 1.03
C SER A 346 9.45 5.69 0.44
N LEU A 347 10.38 5.13 -0.36
CA LEU A 347 10.29 3.75 -0.85
C LEU A 347 10.60 2.77 0.29
N ARG A 348 9.67 1.85 0.55
CA ARG A 348 9.69 0.90 1.68
C ARG A 348 10.01 -0.54 1.28
N ALA A 349 9.88 -0.87 0.01
CA ALA A 349 9.99 -2.24 -0.51
C ALA A 349 11.08 -2.32 -1.59
N PRO A 350 12.37 -2.35 -1.22
CA PRO A 350 13.48 -2.34 -2.18
C PRO A 350 13.49 -3.58 -3.09
N HIS A 351 12.92 -4.71 -2.64
CA HIS A 351 12.81 -5.92 -3.46
C HIS A 351 11.99 -5.70 -4.77
N ARG A 352 11.16 -4.66 -4.85
CA ARG A 352 10.36 -4.35 -6.06
C ARG A 352 11.20 -3.90 -7.26
N TRP A 353 12.48 -3.57 -7.06
CA TRP A 353 13.41 -3.30 -8.17
C TRP A 353 13.56 -4.51 -9.13
N THR A 354 13.20 -5.72 -8.69
CA THR A 354 13.00 -6.90 -9.55
C THR A 354 12.06 -6.68 -10.73
N ILE A 355 11.11 -5.75 -10.66
CA ILE A 355 10.20 -5.43 -11.78
C ILE A 355 11.00 -5.03 -13.03
N VAL A 356 12.12 -4.29 -12.86
CA VAL A 356 13.01 -3.94 -13.97
C VAL A 356 13.56 -5.20 -14.64
N MET A 357 13.99 -6.18 -13.85
CA MET A 357 14.49 -7.48 -14.33
C MET A 357 13.36 -8.25 -15.02
N GLY A 358 12.19 -8.32 -14.39
CA GLY A 358 11.01 -8.99 -14.94
C GLY A 358 10.51 -8.40 -16.27
N LEU A 359 10.84 -7.16 -16.59
CA LEU A 359 10.55 -6.54 -17.90
C LEU A 359 11.70 -6.72 -18.90
N ALA A 360 12.94 -6.70 -18.43
CA ALA A 360 14.15 -6.84 -19.25
C ALA A 360 14.39 -8.28 -19.73
N PHE A 361 14.21 -9.27 -18.86
CA PHE A 361 14.54 -10.67 -19.14
C PHE A 361 13.72 -11.31 -20.26
N PRO A 362 12.40 -11.06 -20.41
CA PRO A 362 11.65 -11.49 -21.58
C PRO A 362 12.23 -10.98 -22.91
N VAL A 363 12.68 -9.72 -22.92
CA VAL A 363 13.33 -9.12 -24.10
C VAL A 363 14.67 -9.81 -24.35
N LEU A 364 15.52 -9.93 -23.32
CA LEU A 364 16.82 -10.60 -23.40
C LEU A 364 16.71 -12.06 -23.86
N ALA A 365 15.76 -12.82 -23.32
CA ALA A 365 15.53 -14.21 -23.70
C ALA A 365 15.17 -14.33 -25.19
N SER A 366 14.30 -13.45 -25.69
CA SER A 366 13.97 -13.43 -27.12
C SER A 366 15.13 -12.97 -28.01
N LEU A 367 16.03 -12.10 -27.52
CA LEU A 367 17.28 -11.79 -28.22
C LEU A 367 18.19 -13.03 -28.29
N GLY A 368 18.32 -13.78 -27.18
CA GLY A 368 19.08 -15.02 -27.13
C GLY A 368 18.56 -16.07 -28.09
N MET A 369 17.23 -16.23 -28.13
CA MET A 369 16.56 -17.09 -29.12
C MET A 369 16.87 -16.66 -30.56
N ALA A 370 16.82 -15.35 -30.85
CA ALA A 370 17.16 -14.84 -32.18
C ALA A 370 18.65 -15.10 -32.54
N TYR A 371 19.57 -15.05 -31.58
CA TYR A 371 20.97 -15.45 -31.81
C TYR A 371 21.12 -16.94 -32.06
N LEU A 372 20.40 -17.80 -31.33
CA LEU A 372 20.38 -19.25 -31.57
C LEU A 372 19.86 -19.58 -32.98
N GLU A 373 18.73 -19.01 -33.38
CA GLU A 373 18.15 -19.23 -34.71
C GLU A 373 19.12 -18.83 -35.83
N ARG A 374 19.82 -17.70 -35.66
CA ARG A 374 20.88 -17.26 -36.59
C ARG A 374 22.07 -18.22 -36.62
N GLY A 375 22.46 -18.77 -35.47
CA GLY A 375 23.55 -19.75 -35.36
C GLY A 375 23.21 -21.08 -36.05
N VAL A 376 21.95 -21.50 -35.97
CA VAL A 376 21.46 -22.72 -36.64
C VAL A 376 21.34 -22.53 -38.16
N GLY A 377 20.98 -21.33 -38.63
CA GLY A 377 20.77 -21.04 -40.06
C GLY A 377 19.61 -21.83 -40.66
N GLU A 378 19.61 -22.02 -41.98
CA GLU A 378 18.55 -22.75 -42.72
C GLU A 378 18.74 -24.28 -42.73
N ARG A 379 19.52 -24.80 -41.78
CA ARG A 379 19.79 -26.24 -41.68
C ARG A 379 18.49 -27.02 -41.48
N LYS A 380 18.35 -28.10 -42.24
CA LYS A 380 17.23 -29.05 -42.12
C LYS A 380 17.69 -30.32 -41.42
N ILE A 381 16.78 -30.97 -40.69
CA ILE A 381 17.04 -32.31 -40.15
C ILE A 381 17.05 -33.29 -41.32
N THR A 382 18.22 -33.85 -41.62
CA THR A 382 18.54 -34.60 -42.84
C THR A 382 17.62 -35.79 -43.12
N ARG A 383 16.92 -36.33 -42.10
CA ARG A 383 16.00 -37.47 -42.24
C ARG A 383 14.53 -37.11 -42.47
N VAL A 384 14.09 -35.91 -42.09
CA VAL A 384 12.64 -35.56 -42.03
C VAL A 384 12.33 -34.25 -42.78
N GLY A 385 13.35 -33.51 -43.24
CA GLY A 385 13.16 -32.27 -44.00
C GLY A 385 12.67 -31.07 -43.18
N ILE A 386 12.44 -31.23 -41.87
CA ILE A 386 11.99 -30.17 -40.97
C ILE A 386 13.12 -29.15 -40.73
N PRO A 387 12.85 -27.83 -40.85
CA PRO A 387 13.81 -26.79 -40.50
C PRO A 387 14.21 -26.89 -39.02
N LEU A 388 15.51 -26.97 -38.72
CA LEU A 388 16.00 -27.11 -37.35
C LEU A 388 15.56 -25.95 -36.44
N GLN A 389 15.40 -24.75 -37.01
CA GLN A 389 14.83 -23.58 -36.31
C GLN A 389 13.41 -23.84 -35.77
N LEU A 390 12.56 -24.57 -36.50
CA LEU A 390 11.21 -24.89 -36.03
C LEU A 390 11.27 -25.81 -34.81
N MET A 391 12.18 -26.79 -34.81
CA MET A 391 12.37 -27.69 -33.67
C MET A 391 12.89 -26.93 -32.44
N VAL A 392 13.83 -26.01 -32.61
CA VAL A 392 14.32 -25.15 -31.52
C VAL A 392 13.17 -24.29 -30.96
N ARG A 393 12.33 -23.71 -31.82
CA ARG A 393 11.14 -22.93 -31.39
C ARG A 393 10.17 -23.78 -30.58
N ILE A 394 9.83 -24.97 -31.05
CA ILE A 394 8.91 -25.89 -30.35
C ILE A 394 9.51 -26.30 -29.00
N LEU A 395 10.79 -26.69 -28.97
CA LEU A 395 11.46 -27.08 -27.74
C LEU A 395 11.47 -25.94 -26.71
N VAL A 396 11.85 -24.73 -27.12
CA VAL A 396 11.85 -23.55 -26.24
C VAL A 396 10.44 -23.23 -25.75
N ALA A 397 9.43 -23.28 -26.62
CA ALA A 397 8.04 -23.05 -26.24
C ALA A 397 7.55 -24.08 -25.20
N LEU A 398 7.88 -25.36 -25.37
CA LEU A 398 7.54 -26.42 -24.42
C LEU A 398 8.26 -26.22 -23.08
N LEU A 399 9.55 -25.90 -23.09
CA LEU A 399 10.32 -25.62 -21.89
C LEU A 399 9.77 -24.40 -21.13
N LEU A 400 9.36 -23.36 -21.85
CA LEU A 400 8.72 -22.19 -21.27
C LEU A 400 7.34 -22.51 -20.71
N LEU A 401 6.52 -23.31 -21.39
CA LEU A 401 5.21 -23.74 -20.90
C LEU A 401 5.34 -24.52 -19.57
N ILE A 402 6.41 -25.30 -19.42
CA ILE A 402 6.67 -26.06 -18.19
C ILE A 402 7.21 -25.16 -17.07
N ASN A 403 8.13 -24.25 -17.39
CA ASN A 403 8.87 -23.46 -16.38
C ASN A 403 8.16 -22.15 -15.98
N LEU A 404 7.30 -21.60 -16.83
CA LEU A 404 6.53 -20.40 -16.49
C LEU A 404 5.36 -20.75 -15.57
N PRO A 405 5.07 -19.91 -14.56
CA PRO A 405 3.93 -20.13 -13.70
C PRO A 405 2.62 -19.92 -14.45
N TRP A 406 1.68 -20.82 -14.21
CA TRP A 406 0.30 -20.71 -14.63
C TRP A 406 -0.60 -21.20 -13.50
N HIS A 407 -1.20 -20.26 -12.78
CA HIS A 407 -2.08 -20.53 -11.65
C HIS A 407 -3.52 -20.20 -12.03
N GLN A 408 -4.45 -21.05 -11.59
CA GLN A 408 -5.86 -20.70 -11.62
C GLN A 408 -6.12 -19.68 -10.52
N LEU A 409 -6.66 -18.53 -10.90
CA LEU A 409 -7.03 -17.46 -9.98
C LEU A 409 -8.55 -17.48 -9.80
N PRO A 410 -9.10 -18.23 -8.82
CA PRO A 410 -10.53 -18.27 -8.64
C PRO A 410 -11.05 -16.86 -8.33
N ALA A 411 -12.05 -16.45 -9.10
CA ALA A 411 -12.75 -15.20 -8.85
C ALA A 411 -13.57 -15.35 -7.56
N GLN A 412 -13.61 -14.28 -6.78
CA GLN A 412 -14.47 -14.18 -5.61
C GLN A 412 -15.30 -12.92 -5.76
N GLU A 413 -16.52 -12.94 -5.23
CA GLU A 413 -17.37 -11.77 -5.19
C GLU A 413 -16.72 -10.67 -4.35
N ALA A 414 -16.68 -9.45 -4.89
CA ALA A 414 -16.16 -8.30 -4.17
C ALA A 414 -17.01 -7.93 -2.95
N TRP A 415 -18.30 -8.28 -3.01
CA TRP A 415 -19.31 -8.00 -2.02
C TRP A 415 -20.20 -9.23 -1.85
N LYS A 416 -20.07 -9.93 -0.73
CA LYS A 416 -21.13 -10.84 -0.28
C LYS A 416 -22.37 -9.99 0.00
N ASP A 417 -23.54 -10.42 -0.44
CA ASP A 417 -24.82 -9.68 -0.35
C ASP A 417 -24.80 -8.31 -1.05
N ARG A 418 -24.34 -8.30 -2.30
CA ARG A 418 -24.22 -7.08 -3.12
C ARG A 418 -25.49 -6.21 -3.13
N GLU A 419 -26.66 -6.82 -3.29
CA GLU A 419 -27.94 -6.08 -3.35
C GLU A 419 -28.19 -5.28 -2.07
N ARG A 420 -27.97 -5.90 -0.91
CA ARG A 420 -28.11 -5.25 0.40
C ARG A 420 -27.13 -4.10 0.57
N ILE A 421 -25.86 -4.31 0.22
CA ILE A 421 -24.85 -3.26 0.33
C ILE A 421 -25.27 -2.07 -0.53
N ILE A 422 -25.68 -2.32 -1.77
CA ILE A 422 -26.13 -1.26 -2.68
C ILE A 422 -27.35 -0.52 -2.09
N SER A 423 -28.36 -1.23 -1.58
CA SER A 423 -29.58 -0.60 -1.06
C SER A 423 -29.32 0.36 0.11
N THR A 424 -28.41 0.00 1.03
CA THR A 424 -28.02 0.88 2.15
C THR A 424 -27.41 2.20 1.65
N TYR A 425 -26.48 2.15 0.69
CA TYR A 425 -25.82 3.37 0.20
C TYR A 425 -26.67 4.14 -0.83
N GLU A 426 -27.60 3.49 -1.51
CA GLU A 426 -28.65 4.16 -2.30
C GLU A 426 -29.59 4.95 -1.40
N ALA A 427 -30.02 4.35 -0.27
CA ALA A 427 -30.80 5.06 0.74
C ALA A 427 -30.02 6.25 1.33
N LEU A 428 -28.74 6.06 1.67
CA LEU A 428 -27.88 7.16 2.11
C LEU A 428 -27.81 8.27 1.06
N ARG A 429 -27.63 7.93 -0.22
CA ARG A 429 -27.54 8.89 -1.33
C ARG A 429 -28.84 9.65 -1.58
N ALA A 430 -29.99 9.08 -1.21
CA ALA A 430 -31.30 9.73 -1.28
C ALA A 430 -31.51 10.77 -0.17
N LEU A 431 -30.69 10.74 0.89
CA LEU A 431 -30.73 11.74 1.96
C LEU A 431 -30.04 13.05 1.52
N PRO A 432 -30.28 14.16 2.24
CA PRO A 432 -29.51 15.38 2.00
C PRO A 432 -28.00 15.18 2.21
N TYR A 433 -27.19 15.80 1.35
CA TYR A 433 -25.72 15.72 1.42
C TYR A 433 -25.18 16.04 2.82
N GLY A 434 -24.20 15.24 3.26
CA GLY A 434 -23.42 15.52 4.46
C GLY A 434 -22.33 14.46 4.71
N PRO A 435 -21.25 14.79 5.44
CA PRO A 435 -20.21 13.83 5.76
C PRO A 435 -20.71 12.68 6.64
N VAL A 436 -20.09 11.51 6.48
CA VAL A 436 -20.58 10.24 7.03
C VAL A 436 -19.51 9.60 7.92
N VAL A 437 -19.92 9.06 9.06
CA VAL A 437 -19.12 8.11 9.84
C VAL A 437 -19.81 6.76 9.86
N GLU A 438 -19.04 5.70 9.64
CA GLU A 438 -19.52 4.32 9.68
C GLU A 438 -19.02 3.61 10.93
N VAL A 439 -19.92 2.88 11.61
CA VAL A 439 -19.69 2.23 12.91
C VAL A 439 -20.03 0.72 12.78
N PRO A 440 -19.24 -0.20 13.35
CA PRO A 440 -18.11 0.04 14.25
C PRO A 440 -16.84 0.51 13.56
N TRP A 441 -16.11 1.42 14.23
CA TRP A 441 -14.83 1.92 13.76
C TRP A 441 -13.69 1.41 14.64
N LYS A 442 -13.29 0.15 14.45
CA LYS A 442 -12.47 -0.62 15.41
C LYS A 442 -11.12 0.03 15.74
N LEU A 443 -10.66 -0.09 16.99
CA LEU A 443 -9.32 0.38 17.41
C LEU A 443 -8.17 -0.56 17.01
N ASP A 444 -8.43 -1.86 16.93
CA ASP A 444 -7.41 -2.86 16.56
C ASP A 444 -6.94 -2.66 15.12
N ALA A 445 -5.61 -2.64 14.94
CA ALA A 445 -4.96 -2.35 13.66
C ALA A 445 -5.41 -3.30 12.53
N SER A 446 -5.45 -4.60 12.80
CA SER A 446 -5.79 -5.61 11.80
C SER A 446 -7.28 -5.60 11.44
N ALA A 447 -8.12 -5.34 12.45
CA ALA A 447 -9.57 -5.33 12.28
C ALA A 447 -10.06 -4.07 11.56
N TYR A 448 -9.52 -2.88 11.88
CA TYR A 448 -9.98 -1.64 11.26
C TYR A 448 -9.60 -1.58 9.79
N VAL A 449 -8.38 -1.96 9.39
CA VAL A 449 -7.93 -1.86 7.98
C VAL A 449 -8.87 -2.66 7.07
N GLN A 450 -9.28 -3.84 7.51
CA GLN A 450 -10.22 -4.68 6.78
C GLN A 450 -11.60 -4.06 6.62
N GLN A 451 -12.09 -3.43 7.68
CA GLN A 451 -13.42 -2.87 7.73
C GLN A 451 -13.50 -1.51 7.02
N ASP A 452 -12.57 -0.60 7.31
CA ASP A 452 -12.50 0.73 6.73
C ASP A 452 -12.23 0.69 5.22
N THR A 453 -11.46 -0.28 4.72
CA THR A 453 -11.29 -0.43 3.26
C THR A 453 -12.57 -0.91 2.56
N ARG A 454 -13.49 -1.57 3.27
CA ARG A 454 -14.84 -1.86 2.74
C ARG A 454 -15.67 -0.59 2.72
N TYR A 455 -15.74 0.17 3.80
CA TYR A 455 -16.44 1.46 3.84
C TYR A 455 -15.94 2.41 2.74
N MET A 456 -14.62 2.50 2.59
CA MET A 456 -13.98 3.26 1.53
C MET A 456 -14.38 2.78 0.12
N LEU A 457 -14.38 1.47 -0.15
CA LEU A 457 -14.83 0.97 -1.45
C LEU A 457 -16.32 1.26 -1.68
N ALA A 458 -17.16 1.08 -0.67
CA ALA A 458 -18.59 1.37 -0.76
C ALA A 458 -18.88 2.85 -0.98
N SER A 459 -18.00 3.74 -0.50
CA SER A 459 -18.10 5.17 -0.74
C SER A 459 -18.08 5.56 -2.22
N THR A 460 -17.58 4.70 -3.11
CA THR A 460 -17.64 4.90 -4.56
C THR A 460 -19.07 4.90 -5.13
N LEU A 461 -20.07 4.47 -4.34
CA LEU A 461 -21.48 4.50 -4.72
C LEU A 461 -22.14 5.88 -4.54
N HIS A 462 -21.60 6.72 -3.64
CA HIS A 462 -22.20 8.00 -3.28
C HIS A 462 -21.22 9.19 -3.30
N TRP A 463 -19.91 8.96 -3.23
CA TRP A 463 -18.81 9.95 -3.27
C TRP A 463 -18.85 11.04 -2.19
N TRP A 464 -19.68 10.88 -1.15
CA TRP A 464 -19.69 11.82 -0.02
C TRP A 464 -18.45 11.64 0.84
N PRO A 465 -17.99 12.70 1.55
CA PRO A 465 -16.90 12.57 2.50
C PRO A 465 -17.24 11.58 3.60
N ILE A 466 -16.35 10.63 3.85
CA ILE A 466 -16.42 9.71 4.96
C ILE A 466 -15.24 9.93 5.91
N LEU A 467 -15.47 9.80 7.20
CA LEU A 467 -14.42 9.93 8.22
C LEU A 467 -13.54 8.68 8.28
N ASN A 468 -14.10 7.53 7.92
CA ASN A 468 -13.40 6.25 7.83
C ASN A 468 -12.43 6.23 6.63
N GLY A 469 -11.54 5.23 6.60
CA GLY A 469 -10.72 4.95 5.42
C GLY A 469 -9.36 4.36 5.77
N PHE A 470 -8.57 4.13 4.73
CA PHE A 470 -7.22 3.61 4.88
C PHE A 470 -6.30 4.18 3.81
N THR A 471 -5.06 4.45 4.21
CA THR A 471 -3.96 4.87 3.34
C THR A 471 -2.65 4.49 4.02
N ALA A 472 -1.54 4.48 3.28
CA ALA A 472 -0.24 4.14 3.86
C ALA A 472 0.22 5.16 4.93
N TYR A 473 -0.14 6.44 4.75
CA TYR A 473 0.19 7.52 5.68
C TYR A 473 -1.07 8.25 6.17
N LEU A 474 -1.61 7.73 7.28
CA LEU A 474 -2.81 8.27 7.92
C LEU A 474 -2.56 9.67 8.49
N PRO A 475 -3.54 10.59 8.41
CA PRO A 475 -3.40 11.91 9.02
C PRO A 475 -3.38 11.81 10.56
N PRO A 476 -2.68 12.73 11.26
CA PRO A 476 -2.57 12.70 12.72
C PRO A 476 -3.91 12.67 13.46
N SER A 477 -4.94 13.34 12.91
CA SER A 477 -6.29 13.42 13.49
C SER A 477 -7.06 12.10 13.43
N PHE A 478 -6.71 11.17 12.53
CA PHE A 478 -7.45 9.92 12.33
C PHE A 478 -7.53 9.06 13.60
N LYS A 479 -6.39 8.82 14.26
CA LYS A 479 -6.34 8.02 15.50
C LYS A 479 -7.12 8.68 16.64
N PHE A 480 -7.21 10.01 16.63
CA PHE A 480 -7.97 10.75 17.63
C PHE A 480 -9.47 10.62 17.38
N LEU A 481 -9.94 10.91 16.15
CA LEU A 481 -11.35 10.77 15.75
C LEU A 481 -11.87 9.35 15.99
N ARG A 482 -11.09 8.33 15.60
CA ARG A 482 -11.46 6.92 15.80
C ARG A 482 -11.62 6.55 17.28
N ARG A 483 -10.77 7.09 18.16
CA ARG A 483 -10.88 6.88 19.60
C ARG A 483 -12.12 7.57 20.17
N THR A 484 -12.38 8.80 19.77
CA THR A 484 -13.61 9.51 20.17
C THR A 484 -14.86 8.74 19.70
N ALA A 485 -14.83 8.17 18.50
CA ALA A 485 -15.93 7.39 17.95
C ALA A 485 -16.25 6.10 18.73
N GLN A 486 -15.32 5.56 19.54
CA GLN A 486 -15.60 4.37 20.36
C GLN A 486 -16.66 4.61 21.44
N ARG A 487 -16.86 5.87 21.83
CA ARG A 487 -17.85 6.26 22.83
C ARG A 487 -19.22 6.52 22.22
N LEU A 488 -19.35 6.47 20.90
CA LEU A 488 -20.67 6.55 20.29
C LEU A 488 -21.48 5.31 20.67
N PRO A 489 -22.74 5.46 21.12
CA PRO A 489 -23.60 6.66 20.99
C PRO A 489 -23.88 7.41 22.32
N GLU A 490 -22.88 7.59 23.19
CA GLU A 490 -23.01 8.44 24.39
C GLU A 490 -23.31 9.91 24.00
N GLU A 491 -24.14 10.61 24.77
CA GLU A 491 -24.59 11.98 24.48
C GLU A 491 -23.43 12.97 24.39
N ASP A 492 -22.49 12.90 25.35
CA ASP A 492 -21.31 13.76 25.37
C ASP A 492 -20.33 13.42 24.22
N ALA A 493 -20.28 12.15 23.81
CA ALA A 493 -19.51 11.72 22.65
C ALA A 493 -20.10 12.26 21.35
N ILE A 494 -21.43 12.22 21.16
CA ILE A 494 -22.12 12.81 20.00
C ILE A 494 -21.83 14.31 19.93
N GLY A 495 -22.00 15.05 21.03
CA GLY A 495 -21.72 16.48 21.07
C GLY A 495 -20.24 16.81 20.81
N THR A 496 -19.33 16.01 21.36
CA THR A 496 -17.89 16.16 21.09
C THR A 496 -17.54 15.87 19.63
N PHE A 497 -18.13 14.82 19.05
CA PHE A 497 -17.89 14.45 17.67
C PHE A 497 -18.45 15.50 16.69
N SER A 498 -19.62 16.05 16.98
CA SER A 498 -20.22 17.18 16.24
C SER A 498 -19.38 18.47 16.32
N ARG A 499 -18.63 18.72 17.41
CA ARG A 499 -17.67 19.84 17.46
C ARG A 499 -16.39 19.57 16.67
N LEU A 500 -15.94 18.31 16.66
CA LEU A 500 -14.71 17.89 15.98
C LEU A 500 -14.83 18.00 14.47
N THR A 501 -15.98 17.60 13.91
CA THR A 501 -16.24 17.59 12.46
C THR A 501 -17.66 18.06 12.19
N ASP A 502 -17.99 18.41 10.95
CA ASP A 502 -19.37 18.72 10.55
C ASP A 502 -20.14 17.48 10.06
N VAL A 503 -19.76 16.29 10.56
CA VAL A 503 -20.40 15.01 10.25
C VAL A 503 -21.91 15.08 10.49
N ARG A 504 -22.67 14.59 9.52
CA ARG A 504 -24.12 14.61 9.53
C ARG A 504 -24.73 13.24 9.71
N TRP A 505 -24.11 12.21 9.14
CA TRP A 505 -24.71 10.88 9.08
C TRP A 505 -23.86 9.86 9.83
N ILE A 506 -24.51 9.03 10.65
CA ILE A 506 -23.90 7.83 11.24
C ILE A 506 -24.54 6.61 10.59
N VAL A 507 -23.75 5.81 9.89
CA VAL A 507 -24.19 4.49 9.38
C VAL A 507 -23.76 3.42 10.37
N VAL A 508 -24.73 2.77 11.00
CA VAL A 508 -24.52 1.78 12.07
C VAL A 508 -24.76 0.38 11.50
N HIS A 509 -23.70 -0.40 11.36
CA HIS A 509 -23.73 -1.78 10.87
C HIS A 509 -23.95 -2.74 12.04
N LEU A 510 -25.20 -3.00 12.40
CA LEU A 510 -25.64 -3.83 13.52
C LEU A 510 -25.09 -5.25 13.45
N ASP A 511 -24.92 -5.81 12.25
CA ASP A 511 -24.36 -7.14 12.00
C ASP A 511 -22.88 -7.26 12.42
N LYS A 512 -22.19 -6.12 12.59
CA LYS A 512 -20.77 -6.05 12.94
C LYS A 512 -20.52 -5.64 14.40
N LEU A 513 -21.57 -5.26 15.12
CA LEU A 513 -21.51 -4.83 16.51
C LEU A 513 -21.53 -6.03 17.47
N LEU A 514 -20.88 -5.87 18.62
CA LEU A 514 -21.09 -6.75 19.76
C LEU A 514 -22.49 -6.53 20.35
N GLY A 515 -23.05 -7.54 21.04
CA GLY A 515 -24.39 -7.44 21.60
C GLY A 515 -24.60 -6.24 22.53
N SER A 516 -23.59 -5.88 23.34
CA SER A 516 -23.62 -4.69 24.19
C SER A 516 -23.63 -3.38 23.41
N GLU A 517 -22.85 -3.30 22.32
CA GLU A 517 -22.81 -2.12 21.45
C GLU A 517 -24.15 -1.96 20.71
N ALA A 518 -24.70 -3.05 20.18
CA ALA A 518 -26.00 -3.05 19.53
C ALA A 518 -27.13 -2.61 20.48
N MET A 519 -27.08 -3.03 21.74
CA MET A 519 -28.03 -2.54 22.77
C MET A 519 -27.87 -1.04 23.04
N ALA A 520 -26.63 -0.52 23.08
CA ALA A 520 -26.41 0.91 23.27
C ALA A 520 -27.05 1.75 22.15
N TRP A 521 -26.92 1.31 20.88
CA TRP A 521 -27.59 1.95 19.74
C TRP A 521 -29.12 1.83 19.78
N ARG A 522 -29.66 0.71 20.26
CA ARG A 522 -31.11 0.55 20.48
C ARG A 522 -31.63 1.51 21.56
N ASN A 523 -30.87 1.73 22.62
CA ASN A 523 -31.27 2.64 23.71
C ASN A 523 -31.33 4.10 23.26
N VAL A 524 -30.51 4.52 22.28
CA VAL A 524 -30.53 5.89 21.75
C VAL A 524 -31.85 6.23 21.08
N LEU A 525 -32.45 5.25 20.38
CA LEU A 525 -33.79 5.42 19.80
C LEU A 525 -34.84 5.67 20.88
N ALA A 526 -34.72 5.00 22.03
CA ALA A 526 -35.63 5.20 23.15
C ALA A 526 -35.46 6.57 23.82
N ARG A 527 -34.24 7.13 23.83
CA ARG A 527 -33.96 8.48 24.37
C ARG A 527 -34.38 9.61 23.43
N GLY A 528 -34.34 9.37 22.11
CA GLY A 528 -34.70 10.37 21.09
C GLY A 528 -33.56 11.31 20.69
N ASP A 529 -32.31 11.01 21.09
CA ASP A 529 -31.15 11.90 20.87
C ASP A 529 -30.77 12.08 19.40
N LEU A 530 -31.07 11.07 18.57
CA LEU A 530 -30.74 11.06 17.14
C LEU A 530 -31.97 10.69 16.31
N ARG A 531 -32.18 11.43 15.22
CA ARG A 531 -33.21 11.09 14.24
C ARG A 531 -32.71 9.94 13.37
N ARG A 532 -33.44 8.83 13.37
CA ARG A 532 -33.19 7.72 12.43
C ARG A 532 -33.81 8.05 11.08
N ALA A 533 -32.98 8.11 10.04
CA ALA A 533 -33.37 8.48 8.68
C ALA A 533 -33.58 7.27 7.76
N TYR A 534 -32.98 6.13 8.09
CA TYR A 534 -33.16 4.87 7.37
C TYR A 534 -32.96 3.69 8.34
N GLU A 535 -33.67 2.59 8.10
CA GLU A 535 -33.46 1.33 8.80
C GLU A 535 -33.66 0.11 7.88
N ASP A 536 -32.80 -0.88 8.05
CA ASP A 536 -33.05 -2.27 7.70
C ASP A 536 -32.61 -3.20 8.85
N ASN A 537 -32.71 -4.51 8.64
CA ASN A 537 -32.42 -5.52 9.67
C ASN A 537 -30.96 -5.52 10.17
N GLN A 538 -30.03 -4.94 9.42
CA GLN A 538 -28.60 -4.97 9.73
C GLN A 538 -27.95 -3.59 9.74
N THR A 539 -28.57 -2.58 9.15
CA THR A 539 -27.99 -1.24 9.04
C THR A 539 -29.01 -0.16 9.36
N TRP A 540 -28.60 0.77 10.23
CA TRP A 540 -29.37 1.99 10.53
C TRP A 540 -28.58 3.23 10.12
N ILE A 541 -29.28 4.28 9.68
CA ILE A 541 -28.68 5.58 9.41
C ILE A 541 -29.30 6.62 10.34
N PHE A 542 -28.45 7.29 11.11
CA PHE A 542 -28.84 8.37 12.03
C PHE A 542 -28.35 9.73 11.54
N GLU A 543 -29.16 10.75 11.73
CA GLU A 543 -28.78 12.16 11.56
C GLU A 543 -28.24 12.73 12.87
N ILE A 544 -27.06 13.33 12.84
CA ILE A 544 -26.52 14.16 13.91
C ILE A 544 -27.08 15.57 13.71
N PRO A 545 -27.85 16.11 14.69
CA PRO A 545 -28.36 17.46 14.62
C PRO A 545 -27.22 18.49 14.53
N ARG A 546 -27.40 19.51 13.68
CA ARG A 546 -26.47 20.64 13.62
C ARG A 546 -26.80 21.64 14.72
N HIS A 547 -25.75 22.12 15.38
CA HIS A 547 -25.82 23.19 16.37
C HIS A 547 -24.82 24.30 16.00
N SER A 548 -24.85 25.42 16.71
CA SER A 548 -23.93 26.55 16.49
C SER A 548 -22.45 26.17 16.62
N GLU A 549 -22.14 25.13 17.40
CA GLU A 549 -20.78 24.64 17.63
C GLU A 549 -20.34 23.53 16.64
N THR A 550 -21.21 23.11 15.72
CA THR A 550 -20.89 22.02 14.80
C THR A 550 -19.68 22.38 13.92
N GLY A 551 -18.68 21.49 13.86
CA GLY A 551 -17.44 21.70 13.11
C GLY A 551 -16.51 22.79 13.69
N MET A 552 -16.76 23.29 14.90
CA MET A 552 -15.95 24.35 15.54
C MET A 552 -14.43 24.06 15.53
N TRP A 553 -14.04 22.80 15.66
CA TRP A 553 -12.64 22.37 15.69
C TRP A 553 -12.13 21.80 14.37
N MET A 554 -12.98 21.69 13.35
CA MET A 554 -12.66 21.03 12.09
C MET A 554 -11.45 21.65 11.38
N GLY A 555 -11.38 22.99 11.31
CA GLY A 555 -10.24 23.70 10.74
C GLY A 555 -8.93 23.41 11.48
N LYS A 556 -9.00 23.20 12.81
CA LYS A 556 -7.84 22.82 13.63
C LYS A 556 -7.43 21.37 13.36
N LEU A 557 -8.36 20.46 13.09
CA LEU A 557 -8.06 19.05 12.75
C LEU A 557 -7.46 18.87 11.35
N ALA A 558 -7.79 19.78 10.42
CA ALA A 558 -7.26 19.78 9.06
C ALA A 558 -5.86 20.42 8.97
N SER A 559 -5.43 21.16 10.00
CA SER A 559 -4.11 21.81 10.06
C SER A 559 -3.07 20.92 10.75
N THR A 560 -1.82 21.02 10.29
CA THR A 560 -0.66 20.41 10.93
C THR A 560 0.13 21.39 11.80
N GLU A 561 -0.25 22.67 11.82
CA GLU A 561 0.44 23.69 12.60
C GLU A 561 0.34 23.39 14.10
N VAL A 562 1.49 23.40 14.78
CA VAL A 562 1.56 23.19 16.22
C VAL A 562 0.87 24.37 16.92
N ARG A 563 -0.18 24.06 17.69
CA ARG A 563 -0.94 25.07 18.41
C ARG A 563 -0.35 25.29 19.80
N ALA A 564 -0.38 26.52 20.31
CA ALA A 564 0.02 26.82 21.70
C ALA A 564 -0.97 26.26 22.75
N GLN A 565 -2.22 26.07 22.35
CA GLN A 565 -3.31 25.57 23.20
C GLN A 565 -3.94 24.30 22.62
N THR A 566 -4.58 23.51 23.48
CA THR A 566 -5.40 22.36 23.07
C THR A 566 -6.68 22.81 22.36
N LEU A 567 -7.44 21.86 21.80
CA LEU A 567 -8.74 22.13 21.20
C LEU A 567 -9.69 22.87 22.15
N LYS A 568 -9.64 22.52 23.45
CA LYS A 568 -10.42 23.12 24.53
C LYS A 568 -9.77 24.37 25.16
N GLY A 569 -8.64 24.84 24.62
CA GLY A 569 -8.00 26.09 25.05
C GLY A 569 -6.99 25.96 26.19
N LEU A 570 -6.67 24.74 26.66
CA LEU A 570 -5.67 24.56 27.72
C LEU A 570 -4.25 24.82 27.20
N PRO A 571 -3.35 25.44 28.00
CA PRO A 571 -1.97 25.67 27.61
C PRO A 571 -1.19 24.34 27.51
N ARG A 572 -0.28 24.26 26.55
CA ARG A 572 0.61 23.09 26.35
C ARG A 572 1.96 23.21 27.06
N LEU A 573 2.12 24.20 27.93
CA LEU A 573 3.36 24.42 28.65
C LEU A 573 3.64 23.30 29.65
N PRO A 574 4.92 23.09 30.04
CA PRO A 574 5.27 22.13 31.07
C PRO A 574 4.48 22.41 32.37
N LEU A 575 3.81 21.38 32.88
CA LEU A 575 3.07 21.48 34.13
C LEU A 575 4.05 21.65 35.30
N LYS A 576 3.82 22.68 36.11
CA LYS A 576 4.55 22.93 37.36
C LYS A 576 3.74 22.36 38.52
N LEU A 577 4.02 21.12 38.88
CA LEU A 577 3.27 20.36 39.88
C LEU A 577 4.09 20.19 41.16
N SER A 578 3.45 20.27 42.32
CA SER A 578 4.05 19.91 43.61
C SER A 578 4.16 18.40 43.76
N ALA A 579 4.88 17.92 44.78
CA ALA A 579 4.78 16.53 45.21
C ALA A 579 3.31 16.16 45.51
N ASN A 580 2.92 14.92 45.22
CA ASN A 580 1.57 14.39 45.38
C ASN A 580 0.50 15.15 44.59
N ALA A 581 0.76 15.42 43.30
CA ALA A 581 -0.15 16.20 42.46
C ALA A 581 -1.49 15.51 42.17
N GLY A 582 -1.65 14.25 42.56
CA GLY A 582 -2.83 13.44 42.29
C GLY A 582 -2.60 11.96 42.54
N ARG A 583 -3.53 11.14 42.08
CA ARG A 583 -3.50 9.67 42.15
C ARG A 583 -4.15 9.07 40.91
N ILE A 584 -3.66 7.89 40.49
CA ILE A 584 -4.33 7.06 39.49
C ILE A 584 -4.83 5.76 40.12
N GLU A 585 -5.97 5.27 39.65
CA GLU A 585 -6.50 3.94 39.91
C GLU A 585 -6.83 3.29 38.57
N ALA A 586 -6.44 2.03 38.38
CA ALA A 586 -6.58 1.36 37.09
C ALA A 586 -7.23 -0.01 37.24
N ARG A 587 -8.08 -0.36 36.27
CA ARG A 587 -8.65 -1.70 36.11
C ARG A 587 -8.54 -2.14 34.66
N LEU A 588 -8.16 -3.39 34.44
CA LEU A 588 -8.12 -3.99 33.10
C LEU A 588 -9.28 -4.98 32.91
N PRO A 589 -10.18 -4.75 31.95
CA PRO A 589 -11.23 -5.71 31.61
C PRO A 589 -10.70 -6.83 30.70
N GLY A 590 -10.40 -7.99 31.30
CA GLY A 590 -10.05 -9.22 30.59
C GLY A 590 -8.56 -9.39 30.28
N ARG A 591 -8.22 -10.41 29.46
CA ARG A 591 -6.83 -10.77 29.11
C ARG A 591 -6.38 -10.15 27.78
N PHE A 592 -5.07 -9.96 27.63
CA PHE A 592 -4.48 -9.52 26.36
C PHE A 592 -4.29 -10.69 25.39
N HIS A 593 -4.38 -10.39 24.11
CA HIS A 593 -4.21 -11.37 23.04
C HIS A 593 -3.32 -10.83 21.91
N TYR A 594 -2.60 -11.72 21.23
CA TYR A 594 -1.92 -11.40 19.97
C TYR A 594 -2.03 -12.57 18.97
N ARG A 595 -1.86 -12.25 17.68
CA ARG A 595 -1.87 -13.22 16.57
C ARG A 595 -0.84 -12.83 15.52
N GLY A 596 0.19 -13.66 15.33
CA GLY A 596 1.33 -13.30 14.47
C GLY A 596 1.94 -11.99 14.97
N MET A 597 2.08 -10.99 14.09
CA MET A 597 2.47 -9.62 14.48
C MET A 597 1.29 -8.71 14.90
N GLY A 598 0.03 -9.16 14.72
CA GLY A 598 -1.16 -8.42 15.13
C GLY A 598 -1.34 -8.41 16.65
N ARG A 599 -1.58 -7.22 17.22
CA ARG A 599 -1.69 -6.99 18.67
C ARG A 599 -3.12 -6.57 19.02
N SER A 600 -3.86 -7.44 19.70
CA SER A 600 -5.21 -7.12 20.18
C SER A 600 -5.11 -6.30 21.48
N GLY A 601 -5.03 -4.98 21.32
CA GLY A 601 -5.03 -4.04 22.44
C GLY A 601 -6.36 -3.97 23.18
N ARG A 602 -6.35 -3.37 24.36
CA ARG A 602 -7.55 -3.13 25.19
C ARG A 602 -7.49 -1.76 25.85
N SER A 603 -8.66 -1.19 26.10
CA SER A 603 -8.77 0.01 26.91
C SER A 603 -8.61 -0.35 28.39
N VAL A 604 -7.77 0.40 29.11
CA VAL A 604 -7.66 0.35 30.57
C VAL A 604 -8.66 1.34 31.15
N GLU A 605 -9.47 0.91 32.10
CA GLU A 605 -10.33 1.82 32.87
C GLU A 605 -9.44 2.56 33.87
N LEU A 606 -9.20 3.84 33.64
CA LEU A 606 -8.29 4.65 34.44
C LEU A 606 -9.07 5.78 35.12
N ARG A 607 -9.10 5.79 36.45
CA ARG A 607 -9.58 6.93 37.23
C ARG A 607 -8.38 7.79 37.61
N VAL A 608 -8.37 9.03 37.13
CA VAL A 608 -7.30 9.99 37.43
C VAL A 608 -7.85 11.07 38.34
N THR A 609 -7.28 11.18 39.54
CA THR A 609 -7.58 12.24 40.50
C THR A 609 -6.50 13.30 40.40
N ASN A 610 -6.86 14.51 39.96
CA ASN A 610 -5.98 15.67 39.93
C ASN A 610 -6.19 16.48 41.22
N SER A 611 -5.19 16.47 42.10
CA SER A 611 -5.20 17.23 43.36
C SER A 611 -4.58 18.62 43.23
N SER A 612 -4.01 18.93 42.06
CA SER A 612 -3.35 20.21 41.80
C SER A 612 -4.36 21.33 41.50
N ALA A 613 -3.86 22.57 41.48
CA ALA A 613 -4.65 23.77 41.18
C ALA A 613 -4.71 24.10 39.67
N VAL A 614 -4.11 23.26 38.81
CA VAL A 614 -4.06 23.46 37.36
C VAL A 614 -4.69 22.29 36.62
N ASP A 615 -5.37 22.60 35.52
CA ASP A 615 -5.91 21.59 34.62
C ASP A 615 -4.79 20.86 33.88
N TRP A 616 -4.95 19.57 33.67
CA TRP A 616 -3.99 18.77 32.90
C TRP A 616 -4.53 18.55 31.48
N PRO A 617 -3.82 19.04 30.45
CA PRO A 617 -4.26 18.87 29.07
C PRO A 617 -4.12 17.41 28.63
N GLY A 618 -5.20 16.79 28.17
CA GLY A 618 -5.21 15.40 27.67
C GLY A 618 -6.16 15.16 26.50
N PHE A 619 -6.91 16.19 26.08
CA PHE A 619 -7.83 16.16 24.94
C PHE A 619 -7.29 16.95 23.73
N ASP A 620 -6.47 16.30 22.90
CA ASP A 620 -6.10 16.80 21.57
C ASP A 620 -5.53 15.66 20.70
N TYR A 621 -5.44 15.87 19.38
CA TYR A 621 -4.71 14.96 18.47
C TYR A 621 -3.22 15.26 18.42
N GLN A 622 -2.81 16.50 18.67
CA GLN A 622 -1.39 16.87 18.82
C GLN A 622 -0.92 16.48 20.22
N THR A 623 0.01 15.53 20.30
CA THR A 623 0.44 14.94 21.58
C THR A 623 1.41 15.83 22.38
N GLU A 624 2.07 16.77 21.73
CA GLU A 624 3.00 17.71 22.37
C GLU A 624 2.27 18.56 23.42
N GLY A 625 2.82 18.61 24.64
CA GLY A 625 2.24 19.28 25.80
C GLY A 625 1.13 18.51 26.52
N LEU A 626 0.66 17.38 25.99
CA LEU A 626 -0.40 16.59 26.61
C LEU A 626 0.13 15.66 27.70
N VAL A 627 -0.72 15.40 28.68
CA VAL A 627 -0.60 14.30 29.64
C VAL A 627 -1.11 13.02 28.98
N GLU A 628 -0.27 12.00 29.02
CA GLU A 628 -0.50 10.68 28.46
C GLU A 628 -0.28 9.61 29.54
N LEU A 629 -0.92 8.46 29.37
CA LEU A 629 -0.58 7.26 30.11
C LEU A 629 0.70 6.66 29.51
N ARG A 630 1.75 6.53 30.30
CA ARG A 630 2.88 5.65 29.98
C ARG A 630 2.59 4.27 30.58
N TYR A 631 2.83 3.24 29.78
CA TYR A 631 2.68 1.86 30.23
C TYR A 631 3.93 1.04 29.90
N LYS A 632 4.31 0.17 30.83
CA LYS A 632 5.45 -0.74 30.71
C LYS A 632 5.01 -2.17 31.00
N PHE A 633 5.34 -3.10 30.11
CA PHE A 633 5.22 -4.53 30.38
C PHE A 633 6.55 -5.02 30.95
N LEU A 634 6.53 -5.46 32.21
CA LEU A 634 7.67 -6.10 32.87
C LEU A 634 7.46 -7.61 32.90
N ASP A 635 8.51 -8.37 32.62
CA ASP A 635 8.49 -9.83 32.80
C ASP A 635 8.62 -10.21 34.29
N GLU A 636 8.59 -11.51 34.58
CA GLU A 636 8.71 -12.04 35.96
C GLU A 636 10.03 -11.65 36.65
N GLY A 637 11.06 -11.26 35.89
CA GLY A 637 12.34 -10.77 36.41
C GLY A 637 12.44 -9.25 36.49
N ASP A 638 11.31 -8.52 36.44
CA ASP A 638 11.21 -7.06 36.44
C ASP A 638 11.95 -6.39 35.26
N ARG A 639 12.21 -7.11 34.17
CA ARG A 639 12.83 -6.53 32.97
C ARG A 639 11.76 -5.92 32.07
N VAL A 640 12.02 -4.72 31.57
CA VAL A 640 11.11 -4.02 30.65
C VAL A 640 11.14 -4.70 29.29
N VAL A 641 10.04 -5.34 28.92
CA VAL A 641 9.84 -5.98 27.61
C VAL A 641 9.32 -4.97 26.59
N LYS A 642 8.47 -4.03 27.04
CA LYS A 642 7.85 -3.03 26.18
C LYS A 642 7.52 -1.77 26.96
N THR A 643 7.78 -0.59 26.38
CA THR A 643 7.34 0.71 26.90
C THR A 643 6.69 1.50 25.77
N GLU A 644 5.48 2.00 25.98
CA GLU A 644 4.75 2.85 25.04
C GLU A 644 3.89 3.88 25.80
N THR A 645 3.27 4.81 25.07
CA THR A 645 2.29 5.75 25.63
C THR A 645 0.92 5.58 24.98
N ALA A 646 -0.13 5.89 25.73
CA ALA A 646 -1.50 5.94 25.28
C ALA A 646 -2.12 7.27 25.71
N ALA A 647 -2.76 7.98 24.78
CA ALA A 647 -3.39 9.25 25.11
C ALA A 647 -4.66 9.03 25.95
N LEU A 648 -4.84 9.89 26.95
CA LEU A 648 -5.99 9.84 27.88
C LEU A 648 -7.31 10.09 27.18
N GLY A 649 -7.32 11.00 26.18
CA GLY A 649 -8.50 11.31 25.39
C GLY A 649 -9.52 12.17 26.14
N VAL A 650 -9.13 12.75 27.27
CA VAL A 650 -9.88 13.68 28.11
C VAL A 650 -8.89 14.61 28.82
N ASP A 651 -9.30 15.86 29.08
CA ASP A 651 -8.55 16.72 30.00
C ASP A 651 -8.87 16.31 31.43
N ILE A 652 -7.96 16.56 32.38
CA ILE A 652 -8.17 16.28 33.80
C ILE A 652 -8.28 17.60 34.56
N PRO A 653 -9.51 18.08 34.86
CA PRO A 653 -9.71 19.36 35.52
C PRO A 653 -9.09 19.39 36.92
N ALA A 654 -8.65 20.57 37.36
CA ALA A 654 -8.07 20.77 38.67
C ALA A 654 -9.05 20.37 39.79
N ARG A 655 -8.52 19.71 40.83
CA ARG A 655 -9.29 19.28 42.01
C ARG A 655 -10.48 18.35 41.70
N THR A 656 -10.38 17.57 40.63
CA THR A 656 -11.43 16.61 40.23
C THR A 656 -10.88 15.21 40.02
N ALA A 657 -11.79 14.22 39.98
CA ALA A 657 -11.50 12.88 39.50
C ALA A 657 -12.22 12.64 38.16
N THR A 658 -11.47 12.19 37.16
CA THR A 658 -11.97 11.97 35.80
C THR A 658 -11.67 10.55 35.35
N TRP A 659 -12.62 9.92 34.66
CA TRP A 659 -12.41 8.64 34.01
C TRP A 659 -11.81 8.82 32.61
N ALA A 660 -10.79 8.02 32.32
CA ALA A 660 -10.13 7.93 31.02
C ALA A 660 -10.05 6.46 30.59
N TYR A 661 -10.01 6.22 29.28
CA TYR A 661 -9.99 4.88 28.70
C TYR A 661 -8.83 4.71 27.70
N PRO A 662 -7.57 4.90 28.11
CA PRO A 662 -6.42 4.77 27.23
C PRO A 662 -6.29 3.34 26.67
N PHE A 663 -6.04 3.23 25.36
CA PHE A 663 -5.89 1.96 24.67
C PHE A 663 -4.45 1.46 24.72
N VAL A 664 -4.23 0.32 25.37
CA VAL A 664 -2.92 -0.31 25.61
C VAL A 664 -2.75 -1.52 24.69
N THR A 665 -1.58 -1.66 24.07
CA THR A 665 -1.26 -2.82 23.22
C THR A 665 -0.24 -3.75 23.87
N PRO A 666 -0.43 -5.09 23.82
CA PRO A 666 0.49 -6.03 24.45
C PRO A 666 1.81 -6.21 23.68
N PRO A 667 2.84 -6.83 24.29
CA PRO A 667 3.98 -7.40 23.57
C PRO A 667 3.58 -8.63 22.74
N VAL A 668 4.35 -8.95 21.70
CA VAL A 668 4.15 -10.14 20.85
C VAL A 668 4.89 -11.34 21.47
N ARG A 669 4.57 -11.65 22.72
CA ARG A 669 5.19 -12.73 23.47
C ARG A 669 4.21 -13.22 24.54
N GLN A 670 3.86 -14.50 24.49
CA GLN A 670 3.02 -15.12 25.50
C GLN A 670 3.71 -15.12 26.87
N GLY A 671 2.95 -14.84 27.92
CA GLY A 671 3.45 -14.85 29.29
C GLY A 671 2.59 -14.05 30.26
N LYS A 672 2.96 -14.14 31.53
CA LYS A 672 2.48 -13.25 32.58
C LYS A 672 3.41 -12.04 32.65
N TYR A 673 2.82 -10.87 32.87
CA TYR A 673 3.52 -9.61 32.92
C TYR A 673 2.97 -8.76 34.06
N ARG A 674 3.83 -7.92 34.63
CA ARG A 674 3.38 -6.78 35.44
C ARG A 674 3.27 -5.56 34.52
N LEU A 675 2.06 -5.02 34.39
CA LEU A 675 1.77 -3.81 33.63
C LEU A 675 1.88 -2.61 34.56
N ARG A 676 3.01 -1.89 34.49
CA ARG A 676 3.23 -0.65 35.23
C ARG A 676 2.68 0.54 34.48
N LEU A 677 1.88 1.35 35.16
CA LEU A 677 1.15 2.48 34.64
C LEU A 677 1.55 3.76 35.39
N ASP A 678 1.91 4.80 34.65
CA ASP A 678 2.21 6.12 35.21
C ASP A 678 1.81 7.24 34.23
N LEU A 679 1.62 8.47 34.72
CA LEU A 679 1.31 9.60 33.84
C LEU A 679 2.56 10.41 33.51
N VAL A 680 2.66 10.77 32.24
CA VAL A 680 3.75 11.58 31.70
C VAL A 680 3.21 12.74 30.90
N GLN A 681 3.92 13.87 30.89
CA GLN A 681 3.67 14.96 29.95
C GLN A 681 4.75 14.94 28.87
N ARG A 682 4.33 15.05 27.61
CA ARG A 682 5.26 15.15 26.46
C ARG A 682 5.71 16.60 26.30
N ILE A 683 7.00 16.88 26.40
CA ILE A 683 7.60 18.21 26.27
C ILE A 683 8.88 18.14 25.44
N GLY A 684 8.94 18.85 24.32
CA GLY A 684 10.07 18.84 23.38
C GLY A 684 10.40 17.43 22.89
N GLY A 685 9.37 16.58 22.70
CA GLY A 685 9.56 15.16 22.38
C GLY A 685 10.00 14.26 23.55
N THR A 686 10.35 14.82 24.72
CA THR A 686 10.71 14.07 25.92
C THR A 686 9.50 13.78 26.80
N LEU A 687 9.49 12.63 27.49
CA LEU A 687 8.43 12.27 28.43
C LEU A 687 8.84 12.64 29.86
N ARG A 688 8.15 13.61 30.45
CA ARG A 688 8.35 14.04 31.84
C ARG A 688 7.32 13.36 32.73
N THR A 689 7.77 12.55 33.69
CA THR A 689 6.88 11.89 34.66
C THR A 689 6.19 12.93 35.55
N LEU A 690 4.87 12.80 35.75
CA LEU A 690 4.15 13.59 36.74
C LEU A 690 4.46 13.06 38.16
N PRO A 691 4.45 13.92 39.20
CA PRO A 691 4.77 13.51 40.57
C PRO A 691 3.59 12.78 41.22
N LEU A 692 3.37 11.54 40.78
CA LEU A 692 2.28 10.63 41.15
C LEU A 692 2.85 9.21 41.30
N ASP A 693 2.22 8.39 42.15
CA ASP A 693 2.58 6.98 42.26
C ASP A 693 2.16 6.20 41.02
N SER A 694 3.00 5.24 40.60
CA SER A 694 2.66 4.30 39.54
C SER A 694 1.73 3.21 40.06
N VAL A 695 0.87 2.68 39.19
CA VAL A 695 0.02 1.52 39.49
C VAL A 695 0.51 0.31 38.71
N ASP A 696 0.69 -0.81 39.39
CA ASP A 696 1.06 -2.08 38.78
C ASP A 696 -0.17 -3.01 38.72
N LEU A 697 -0.41 -3.61 37.55
CA LEU A 697 -1.46 -4.60 37.34
C LEU A 697 -0.84 -5.92 36.86
N ASP A 698 -1.22 -7.04 37.44
CA ASP A 698 -0.84 -8.35 36.90
C ASP A 698 -1.71 -8.70 35.70
N VAL A 699 -1.08 -8.97 34.56
CA VAL A 699 -1.75 -9.23 33.29
C VAL A 699 -1.19 -10.46 32.60
N GLU A 700 -2.05 -11.13 31.84
CA GLU A 700 -1.66 -12.27 31.03
C GLU A 700 -1.84 -11.93 29.54
N VAL A 701 -0.82 -12.26 28.75
CA VAL A 701 -0.83 -12.14 27.30
C VAL A 701 -0.83 -13.55 26.72
N THR A 702 -1.84 -13.86 25.92
CA THR A 702 -2.02 -15.18 25.32
C THR A 702 -1.93 -15.10 23.79
N GLN A 703 -1.29 -16.10 23.18
CA GLN A 703 -1.31 -16.23 21.73
C GLN A 703 -2.61 -16.90 21.30
N VAL A 704 -3.34 -16.28 20.39
CA VAL A 704 -4.52 -16.93 19.78
C VAL A 704 -4.04 -17.74 18.59
N GLY A 705 -4.35 -19.05 18.59
CA GLY A 705 -4.01 -19.97 17.50
C GLY A 705 -4.56 -19.53 16.15
N THR A 706 -4.01 -20.06 15.06
CA THR A 706 -4.48 -19.81 13.68
C THR A 706 -5.79 -20.54 13.34
N GLY A 707 -6.34 -21.31 14.29
CA GLY A 707 -7.62 -22.00 14.21
C GLY A 707 -8.82 -21.07 14.32
N THR A 708 -9.96 -21.58 13.85
CA THR A 708 -11.29 -20.97 13.68
C THR A 708 -11.65 -19.88 14.69
N ASN A 709 -12.21 -18.80 14.14
CA ASN A 709 -12.57 -17.58 14.86
C ASN A 709 -13.98 -17.72 15.44
N PRO A 710 -14.22 -17.63 16.76
CA PRO A 710 -15.58 -17.63 17.30
C PRO A 710 -16.37 -16.37 16.91
N ILE A 711 -15.68 -15.30 16.50
CA ILE A 711 -16.29 -14.00 16.17
C ILE A 711 -16.65 -13.91 14.68
N TYR A 712 -16.23 -14.89 13.85
CA TYR A 712 -16.54 -14.94 12.42
C TYR A 712 -17.29 -16.22 12.04
N ASN A 713 -18.12 -16.75 12.96
CA ASN A 713 -19.25 -17.55 12.51
C ASN A 713 -20.22 -16.63 11.77
N ASP A 714 -20.05 -16.58 10.46
CA ASP A 714 -21.14 -16.33 9.54
C ASP A 714 -22.24 -17.38 9.87
N PRO A 715 -23.43 -16.98 10.35
CA PRO A 715 -24.49 -17.94 10.66
C PRO A 715 -24.91 -18.79 9.45
N ALA A 716 -24.49 -18.42 8.23
CA ALA A 716 -24.83 -19.10 7.00
C ALA A 716 -23.82 -20.17 6.52
N GLN A 717 -22.71 -20.45 7.24
CA GLN A 717 -21.77 -21.52 6.86
C GLN A 717 -21.89 -22.81 7.69
N GLY A 718 -22.82 -22.89 8.63
CA GLY A 718 -23.08 -24.11 9.39
C GLY A 718 -24.05 -25.06 8.69
N THR A 719 -23.68 -25.69 7.56
CA THR A 719 -24.46 -26.86 7.05
C THR A 719 -23.78 -27.74 5.99
N LEU A 720 -22.45 -27.77 5.85
CA LEU A 720 -21.80 -28.65 4.84
C LEU A 720 -20.77 -29.65 5.38
N GLU A 721 -20.45 -29.66 6.68
CA GLU A 721 -19.48 -30.61 7.26
C GLU A 721 -20.07 -31.62 8.26
N GLN A 722 -21.39 -31.72 8.39
CA GLN A 722 -22.04 -32.68 9.31
C GLN A 722 -22.93 -33.74 8.64
N LEU A 723 -22.85 -33.95 7.32
CA LEU A 723 -23.66 -34.95 6.62
C LEU A 723 -22.91 -36.14 5.99
N ASP A 724 -21.60 -36.26 6.17
CA ASP A 724 -20.82 -37.42 5.67
C ASP A 724 -20.45 -38.46 6.75
N GLY A 725 -21.00 -38.32 7.97
CA GLY A 725 -20.75 -39.24 9.09
C GLY A 725 -21.82 -40.30 9.34
N ALA A 726 -22.74 -40.54 8.40
CA ALA A 726 -23.81 -41.53 8.56
C ALA A 726 -24.22 -42.17 7.23
N LYS A 727 -23.33 -42.99 6.65
CA LYS A 727 -23.63 -44.17 5.81
C LYS A 727 -22.33 -44.75 5.22
N ARG A 728 -21.69 -45.64 5.99
CA ARG A 728 -21.09 -46.94 5.61
C ARG A 728 -20.01 -47.34 6.59
#